data_AF-A0A158E2T9-F1
#
_entry.id   AF-A0A158E2T9-F1
#
_cell.length_a   1.000
_cell.length_b   1.000
_cell.length_c   1.000
_cell.angle_alpha   90.00
_cell.angle_beta   90.00
_cell.angle_gamma   90.00
#
_symmetry.space_group_name_H-M   'P 1'
#
loop_
_entity.id
_entity.type
_entity.pdbx_description
1 polymer ?
#
loop_
_entity_poly.entity_id
_entity_poly.type
_entity_poly.pdbx_seq_one_letter_code
_entity_poly.pdbx_strand_id
1 'polypeptide(L)'
;MAGMAKRPRPFSKSGATTVQTPTTRALTVAALPNDPVSLAARREARTRLPEFSAVDLVMQYETHNPRKPVFSRDLSALADAYPHHRFLIQQLLVGVSLHFALKPRAFQSYQSSHLGIENFIAFLNSDEPLQSVPTNVADLSYATGRLFHAWLMRKHSGRASNRKLYSYLRNAILALQKKHGGSPVVGPVIEWPPGPRATEQVSESYPGATLNALVGACLEDIKYVIDKMSSFLAQLGRAAPFVDNDGVLVNVRSSRYRAKSSLTSVESEWRAMATAYNIHPTWPLGMPLEEATMTFSMEEQRAMYQGMQSAHGRARRAIQAMSFGPQGKEMSHGQNAYFSHFAFSAASLYPFILFVQINTGWNLESVLSLSLPLDSHIESDLVDEHYCIIYSSKQRTGKAVSHRTNRKSPYGVYRVLRFVEKMVTRHSSSPHFLPGQLWQFLPVKNLWMKTGTMLTSVTSGAIPLYSATFLTRHAIPVHTDARRPVLESRRLRTTVQTARRRQGLSIDQMQGLQGHADVDTTSVHYDDDVGATELKNQQIRKLQERHVADFRSYHARLAQSATLQELREAVRGTRHVRQQHLRLGRADDPLHLTQDQVTHLMSPVGQTYIAACTDALAPTWPGAEKFVSAGERCRFFNRCSMCDRALIFKEALPWVARRIRDLDDLRLIIPAPE
;
A
#
# COMPACT_ATOMS: atom_id res chain seq x y z
N MET A 1 -55.07 -3.45 -36.20
CA MET A 1 -54.06 -4.33 -36.83
C MET A 1 -52.72 -4.12 -36.14
N ALA A 2 -52.11 -5.24 -35.73
CA ALA A 2 -50.72 -5.43 -35.32
C ALA A 2 -50.16 -4.58 -34.16
N GLY A 3 -50.29 -5.11 -32.94
CA GLY A 3 -49.42 -4.77 -31.81
C GLY A 3 -48.05 -5.45 -31.95
N MET A 4 -46.97 -4.68 -31.80
CA MET A 4 -45.61 -5.21 -31.74
C MET A 4 -45.23 -5.57 -30.30
N ALA A 5 -45.11 -6.88 -30.05
CA ALA A 5 -44.66 -7.46 -28.82
C ALA A 5 -43.16 -7.15 -28.56
N LYS A 6 -42.84 -6.64 -27.36
CA LYS A 6 -41.47 -6.57 -26.85
C LYS A 6 -40.99 -7.97 -26.49
N ARG A 7 -39.86 -8.40 -27.07
CA ARG A 7 -39.16 -9.65 -26.72
C ARG A 7 -38.72 -9.64 -25.24
N PRO A 8 -38.87 -10.75 -24.50
CA PRO A 8 -38.45 -10.85 -23.10
C PRO A 8 -36.92 -10.96 -22.97
N ARG A 9 -36.36 -10.31 -21.94
CA ARG A 9 -34.96 -10.46 -21.54
C ARG A 9 -34.77 -11.84 -20.88
N PRO A 10 -33.74 -12.62 -21.24
CA PRO A 10 -33.46 -13.88 -20.57
C PRO A 10 -32.92 -13.57 -19.17
N PHE A 11 -33.31 -14.38 -18.18
CA PHE A 11 -32.99 -14.27 -16.75
C PHE A 11 -33.90 -13.36 -15.89
N SER A 12 -35.22 -13.54 -15.98
CA SER A 12 -36.08 -13.44 -14.80
C SER A 12 -36.03 -14.77 -14.04
N LYS A 13 -35.72 -14.73 -12.75
CA LYS A 13 -35.69 -15.94 -11.91
C LYS A 13 -37.09 -16.51 -11.77
N SER A 14 -37.19 -17.82 -11.99
CA SER A 14 -38.38 -18.67 -11.85
C SER A 14 -39.08 -18.45 -10.50
N GLY A 15 -40.40 -18.27 -10.56
CA GLY A 15 -41.26 -18.23 -9.39
C GLY A 15 -41.13 -19.51 -8.57
N ALA A 16 -40.64 -19.36 -7.34
CA ALA A 16 -40.77 -20.39 -6.33
C ALA A 16 -42.19 -20.30 -5.74
N THR A 17 -42.94 -21.38 -5.91
CA THR A 17 -44.24 -21.62 -5.31
C THR A 17 -44.10 -21.52 -3.79
N THR A 18 -44.68 -20.49 -3.19
CA THR A 18 -44.69 -20.35 -1.73
C THR A 18 -45.75 -21.29 -1.18
N VAL A 19 -45.30 -22.43 -0.65
CA VAL A 19 -46.10 -23.29 0.22
C VAL A 19 -46.50 -22.48 1.45
N GLN A 20 -47.80 -22.35 1.69
CA GLN A 20 -48.35 -21.74 2.89
C GLN A 20 -48.03 -22.66 4.09
N THR A 21 -47.14 -22.20 4.98
CA THR A 21 -47.01 -22.72 6.35
C THR A 21 -47.95 -21.97 7.30
N PRO A 22 -48.45 -22.63 8.35
CA PRO A 22 -49.68 -22.26 9.04
C PRO A 22 -49.54 -20.99 9.89
N THR A 23 -50.68 -20.31 10.01
CA THR A 23 -51.00 -19.14 10.81
C THR A 23 -50.38 -19.18 12.20
N THR A 24 -49.30 -18.41 12.39
CA THR A 24 -48.86 -18.01 13.73
C THR A 24 -49.83 -16.91 14.20
N ARG A 25 -50.56 -17.18 15.29
CA ARG A 25 -51.46 -16.22 15.98
C ARG A 25 -50.79 -14.84 16.08
N ALA A 26 -51.33 -13.85 15.39
CA ALA A 26 -50.97 -12.46 15.61
C ALA A 26 -51.39 -12.08 17.03
N LEU A 27 -50.41 -11.74 17.88
CA LEU A 27 -50.68 -10.99 19.10
C LEU A 27 -51.33 -9.67 18.67
N THR A 28 -52.63 -9.54 18.90
CA THR A 28 -53.35 -8.28 18.79
C THR A 28 -52.80 -7.34 19.85
N VAL A 29 -51.77 -6.56 19.50
CA VAL A 29 -51.41 -5.35 20.22
C VAL A 29 -52.62 -4.44 20.10
N ALA A 30 -53.25 -4.10 21.22
CA ALA A 30 -54.38 -3.18 21.26
C ALA A 30 -54.04 -1.93 20.44
N ALA A 31 -54.88 -1.59 19.46
CA ALA A 31 -54.66 -0.43 18.62
C ALA A 31 -54.64 0.82 19.50
N LEU A 32 -53.50 1.50 19.58
CA LEU A 32 -53.38 2.73 20.37
C LEU A 32 -54.37 3.78 19.83
N PRO A 33 -55.12 4.48 20.70
CA PRO A 33 -56.11 5.46 20.27
C PRO A 33 -55.45 6.59 19.47
N ASN A 34 -56.05 6.93 18.31
CA ASN A 34 -55.53 7.90 17.33
C ASN A 34 -56.12 9.32 17.49
N ASP A 35 -56.62 9.65 18.67
CA ASP A 35 -57.10 11.00 18.97
C ASP A 35 -55.93 12.01 19.04
N PRO A 36 -56.20 13.31 18.87
CA PRO A 36 -55.18 14.36 18.86
C PRO A 36 -54.33 14.39 20.13
N VAL A 37 -54.89 14.04 21.29
CA VAL A 37 -54.19 14.04 22.59
C VAL A 37 -53.24 12.85 22.65
N SER A 38 -53.68 11.66 22.26
CA SER A 38 -52.83 10.47 22.17
C SER A 38 -51.75 10.59 21.09
N LEU A 39 -52.01 11.31 19.99
CA LEU A 39 -50.99 11.61 18.98
C LEU A 39 -49.98 12.65 19.47
N ALA A 40 -50.43 13.69 20.19
CA ALA A 40 -49.58 14.68 20.83
C ALA A 40 -48.70 14.05 21.92
N ALA A 41 -49.28 13.25 22.81
CA ALA A 41 -48.56 12.50 23.84
C ALA A 41 -47.54 11.52 23.22
N ARG A 42 -47.91 10.82 22.14
CA ARG A 42 -46.97 9.96 21.40
C ARG A 42 -45.89 10.75 20.67
N ARG A 43 -46.17 11.97 20.23
CA ARG A 43 -45.18 12.87 19.59
C ARG A 43 -44.20 13.37 20.65
N GLU A 44 -44.70 13.81 21.79
CA GLU A 44 -43.92 14.27 22.95
C GLU A 44 -43.05 13.15 23.53
N ALA A 45 -43.61 11.94 23.71
CA ALA A 45 -42.87 10.76 24.14
C ALA A 45 -41.80 10.33 23.14
N ARG A 46 -42.00 10.57 21.83
CA ARG A 46 -40.99 10.28 20.78
C ARG A 46 -39.82 11.26 20.80
N THR A 47 -40.04 12.49 21.27
CA THR A 47 -39.04 13.56 21.34
C THR A 47 -38.35 13.68 22.70
N ARG A 48 -38.90 13.06 23.76
CA ARG A 48 -38.30 13.07 25.10
C ARG A 48 -36.91 12.43 25.09
N LEU A 49 -35.95 13.11 25.69
CA LEU A 49 -34.59 12.60 25.86
C LEU A 49 -34.63 11.38 26.81
N PRO A 50 -33.98 10.25 26.48
CA PRO A 50 -33.85 9.14 27.40
C PRO A 50 -33.05 9.57 28.63
N GLU A 51 -33.44 9.07 29.80
CA GLU A 51 -32.62 9.19 31.01
C GLU A 51 -31.43 8.22 30.89
N PHE A 52 -30.35 8.68 30.26
CA PHE A 52 -29.19 7.83 29.94
C PHE A 52 -28.58 7.17 31.18
N SER A 53 -28.55 7.86 32.32
CA SER A 53 -27.99 7.34 33.57
C SER A 53 -28.75 6.12 34.12
N ALA A 54 -30.02 5.97 33.78
CA ALA A 54 -30.88 4.85 34.18
C ALA A 54 -30.84 3.66 33.20
N VAL A 55 -30.08 3.76 32.09
CA VAL A 55 -29.95 2.69 31.11
C VAL A 55 -29.12 1.55 31.70
N ASP A 56 -29.67 0.35 31.64
CA ASP A 56 -28.96 -0.88 32.06
C ASP A 56 -27.73 -1.13 31.17
N LEU A 57 -26.64 -1.58 31.79
CA LEU A 57 -25.41 -1.97 31.12
C LEU A 57 -25.48 -3.40 30.59
N VAL A 58 -26.49 -4.17 31.02
CA VAL A 58 -26.82 -5.49 30.48
C VAL A 58 -27.90 -5.33 29.41
N MET A 59 -27.53 -5.56 28.16
CA MET A 59 -28.49 -5.48 27.05
C MET A 59 -28.90 -6.86 26.58
N GLN A 60 -30.22 -7.05 26.41
CA GLN A 60 -30.82 -8.26 25.87
C GLN A 60 -31.58 -7.93 24.58
N TYR A 61 -31.29 -8.66 23.51
CA TYR A 61 -31.94 -8.50 22.21
C TYR A 61 -32.44 -9.83 21.66
N GLU A 62 -33.64 -9.83 21.10
CA GLU A 62 -34.13 -10.95 20.31
C GLU A 62 -33.36 -11.07 18.99
N THR A 63 -33.03 -12.30 18.58
CA THR A 63 -32.31 -12.55 17.33
C THR A 63 -33.15 -13.34 16.32
N HIS A 64 -32.82 -13.21 15.03
CA HIS A 64 -33.43 -14.01 13.97
C HIS A 64 -33.03 -15.49 14.00
N ASN A 65 -32.09 -15.90 14.86
CA ASN A 65 -31.60 -17.26 14.91
C ASN A 65 -32.44 -18.10 15.89
N PRO A 66 -33.24 -19.07 15.42
CA PRO A 66 -34.06 -19.90 16.32
C PRO A 66 -33.22 -20.76 17.27
N ARG A 67 -31.94 -21.03 16.97
CA ARG A 67 -31.01 -21.74 17.86
C ARG A 67 -30.34 -20.83 18.90
N LYS A 68 -30.42 -19.51 18.73
CA LYS A 68 -29.88 -18.49 19.65
C LYS A 68 -30.87 -17.32 19.75
N PRO A 69 -32.06 -17.55 20.33
CA PRO A 69 -33.18 -16.60 20.25
C PRO A 69 -32.89 -15.28 20.96
N VAL A 70 -31.98 -15.28 21.94
CA VAL A 70 -31.59 -14.09 22.71
C VAL A 70 -30.09 -13.88 22.64
N PHE A 71 -29.68 -12.66 22.34
CA PHE A 71 -28.32 -12.17 22.54
C PHE A 71 -28.30 -11.36 23.84
N SER A 72 -27.38 -11.70 24.76
CA SER A 72 -27.13 -10.93 25.97
C SER A 72 -25.65 -10.53 26.02
N ARG A 73 -25.38 -9.27 26.35
CA ARG A 73 -24.02 -8.76 26.59
C ARG A 73 -24.05 -7.81 27.77
N ASP A 74 -23.15 -8.06 28.71
CA ASP A 74 -22.95 -7.25 29.89
C ASP A 74 -21.71 -6.36 29.71
N LEU A 75 -21.89 -5.04 29.83
CA LEU A 75 -20.81 -4.04 29.79
C LEU A 75 -20.50 -3.46 31.18
N SER A 76 -21.05 -4.02 32.27
CA SER A 76 -20.84 -3.55 33.64
C SER A 76 -19.36 -3.56 34.01
N ALA A 77 -18.66 -4.67 33.75
CA ALA A 77 -17.22 -4.76 34.01
C ALA A 77 -16.39 -3.71 33.23
N LEU A 78 -16.82 -3.34 32.02
CA LEU A 78 -16.17 -2.28 31.23
C LEU A 78 -16.42 -0.89 31.84
N ALA A 79 -17.66 -0.63 32.28
CA ALA A 79 -18.01 0.62 32.93
C ALA A 79 -17.35 0.77 34.32
N ASP A 80 -17.16 -0.33 35.04
CA ASP A 80 -16.49 -0.35 36.34
C ASP A 80 -14.97 -0.14 36.18
N ALA A 81 -14.37 -0.69 35.11
CA ALA A 81 -12.97 -0.45 34.76
C ALA A 81 -12.72 1.01 34.33
N TYR A 82 -13.71 1.67 33.72
CA TYR A 82 -13.61 3.06 33.26
C TYR A 82 -14.83 3.90 33.69
N PRO A 83 -14.94 4.28 34.97
CA PRO A 83 -16.13 4.95 35.51
C PRO A 83 -16.47 6.27 34.83
N HIS A 84 -15.46 7.02 34.38
CA HIS A 84 -15.61 8.28 33.65
C HIS A 84 -16.26 8.13 32.27
N HIS A 85 -16.32 6.92 31.72
CA HIS A 85 -17.02 6.62 30.46
C HIS A 85 -18.38 5.93 30.65
N ARG A 86 -18.83 5.68 31.88
CA ARG A 86 -20.10 4.99 32.13
C ARG A 86 -21.27 5.65 31.40
N PHE A 87 -21.35 6.97 31.48
CA PHE A 87 -22.39 7.76 30.82
C PHE A 87 -22.33 7.65 29.28
N LEU A 88 -21.12 7.73 28.70
CA LEU A 88 -20.91 7.50 27.26
C LEU A 88 -21.32 6.08 26.83
N ILE A 89 -20.98 5.04 27.62
CA ILE A 89 -21.36 3.66 27.33
C ILE A 89 -22.88 3.53 27.26
N GLN A 90 -23.59 4.10 28.24
CA GLN A 90 -25.06 4.12 28.26
C GLN A 90 -25.65 4.83 27.05
N GLN A 91 -25.09 5.98 26.64
CA GLN A 91 -25.50 6.66 25.41
C GLN A 91 -25.30 5.81 24.16
N LEU A 92 -24.15 5.13 24.05
CA LEU A 92 -23.85 4.25 22.91
C LEU A 92 -24.79 3.04 22.86
N LEU A 93 -25.17 2.46 24.01
CA LEU A 93 -26.15 1.38 24.08
C LEU A 93 -27.54 1.82 23.61
N VAL A 94 -27.99 3.02 23.98
CA VAL A 94 -29.22 3.63 23.43
C VAL A 94 -29.08 3.82 21.92
N GLY A 95 -27.93 4.31 21.45
CA GLY A 95 -27.62 4.47 20.02
C GLY A 95 -27.72 3.16 19.25
N VAL A 96 -27.23 2.04 19.81
CA VAL A 96 -27.36 0.70 19.21
C VAL A 96 -28.83 0.28 19.10
N SER A 97 -29.61 0.47 20.15
CA SER A 97 -31.04 0.17 20.17
C SER A 97 -31.82 0.99 19.13
N LEU A 98 -31.46 2.27 18.96
CA LEU A 98 -32.00 3.14 17.91
C LEU A 98 -31.57 2.70 16.51
N HIS A 99 -30.30 2.35 16.31
CA HIS A 99 -29.78 1.90 15.01
C HIS A 99 -30.49 0.65 14.50
N PHE A 100 -30.73 -0.32 15.39
CA PHE A 100 -31.46 -1.54 15.03
C PHE A 100 -32.99 -1.40 15.09
N ALA A 101 -33.49 -0.28 15.61
CA ALA A 101 -34.91 0.05 15.75
C ALA A 101 -35.71 -1.04 16.47
N LEU A 102 -35.10 -1.70 17.46
CA LEU A 102 -35.69 -2.82 18.23
C LEU A 102 -36.20 -4.00 17.38
N LYS A 103 -35.81 -4.10 16.11
CA LYS A 103 -36.11 -5.26 15.26
C LYS A 103 -35.09 -6.35 15.53
N PRO A 104 -35.49 -7.64 15.54
CA PRO A 104 -34.54 -8.74 15.66
C PRO A 104 -33.49 -8.65 14.54
N ARG A 105 -32.25 -9.02 14.85
CA ARG A 105 -31.14 -9.07 13.88
C ARG A 105 -30.37 -10.38 14.02
N ALA A 106 -29.40 -10.61 13.13
CA ALA A 106 -28.47 -11.71 13.29
C ALA A 106 -27.61 -11.52 14.54
N PHE A 107 -27.33 -12.60 15.27
CA PHE A 107 -26.47 -12.61 16.47
C PHE A 107 -25.14 -11.87 16.24
N GLN A 108 -24.50 -12.09 15.08
CA GLN A 108 -23.22 -11.47 14.74
C GLN A 108 -23.30 -9.95 14.61
N SER A 109 -24.47 -9.39 14.26
CA SER A 109 -24.68 -7.94 14.16
C SER A 109 -24.66 -7.29 15.54
N TYR A 110 -25.38 -7.87 16.51
CA TYR A 110 -25.35 -7.41 17.90
C TYR A 110 -23.97 -7.62 18.52
N GLN A 111 -23.33 -8.77 18.27
CA GLN A 111 -21.97 -9.00 18.75
C GLN A 111 -20.98 -7.97 18.21
N SER A 112 -21.09 -7.62 16.92
CA SER A 112 -20.20 -6.63 16.30
C SER A 112 -20.45 -5.20 16.80
N SER A 113 -21.69 -4.83 17.14
CA SER A 113 -21.98 -3.51 17.69
C SER A 113 -21.40 -3.33 19.10
N HIS A 114 -21.57 -4.33 19.97
CA HIS A 114 -21.07 -4.27 21.36
C HIS A 114 -19.55 -4.36 21.41
N LEU A 115 -18.94 -5.22 20.61
CA LEU A 115 -17.48 -5.26 20.50
C LEU A 115 -16.91 -3.96 19.89
N GLY A 116 -17.69 -3.28 19.04
CA GLY A 116 -17.35 -1.95 18.56
C GLY A 116 -17.28 -0.92 19.70
N ILE A 117 -18.23 -0.97 20.64
CA ILE A 117 -18.23 -0.12 21.85
C ILE A 117 -17.02 -0.46 22.74
N GLU A 118 -16.80 -1.74 23.05
CA GLU A 118 -15.66 -2.18 23.87
C GLU A 118 -14.32 -1.70 23.30
N ASN A 119 -14.12 -1.88 21.99
CA ASN A 119 -12.92 -1.40 21.31
C ASN A 119 -12.80 0.12 21.32
N PHE A 120 -13.93 0.83 21.22
CA PHE A 120 -13.93 2.29 21.28
C PHE A 120 -13.54 2.79 22.67
N ILE A 121 -14.09 2.21 23.74
CA ILE A 121 -13.69 2.57 25.11
C ILE A 121 -12.22 2.22 25.36
N ALA A 122 -11.76 1.07 24.90
CA ALA A 122 -10.34 0.71 24.99
C ALA A 122 -9.43 1.68 24.19
N PHE A 123 -9.92 2.25 23.09
CA PHE A 123 -9.23 3.31 22.35
C PHE A 123 -9.17 4.62 23.15
N LEU A 124 -10.30 5.04 23.75
CA LEU A 124 -10.35 6.29 24.53
C LEU A 124 -9.42 6.28 25.76
N ASN A 125 -9.04 5.08 26.22
CA ASN A 125 -8.13 4.87 27.36
C ASN A 125 -6.74 4.35 26.93
N SER A 126 -6.36 4.54 25.67
CA SER A 126 -5.03 4.21 25.16
C SER A 126 -4.13 5.45 25.07
N ASP A 127 -2.84 5.26 24.77
CA ASP A 127 -1.85 6.34 24.62
C ASP A 127 -2.05 7.22 23.36
N GLU A 128 -3.24 7.20 22.76
CA GLU A 128 -3.58 8.00 21.58
C GLU A 128 -3.70 9.48 21.96
N PRO A 129 -3.26 10.41 21.09
CA PRO A 129 -3.21 11.84 21.40
C PRO A 129 -4.60 12.50 21.25
N LEU A 130 -5.51 12.18 22.16
CA LEU A 130 -6.82 12.82 22.26
C LEU A 130 -6.70 14.24 22.84
N GLN A 131 -7.41 15.22 22.26
CA GLN A 131 -7.44 16.60 22.76
C GLN A 131 -8.09 16.69 24.14
N SER A 132 -9.13 15.90 24.36
CA SER A 132 -9.82 15.68 25.62
C SER A 132 -10.40 14.27 25.62
N VAL A 133 -10.56 13.69 26.81
CA VAL A 133 -11.17 12.36 26.97
C VAL A 133 -12.69 12.50 26.87
N PRO A 134 -13.36 11.97 25.83
CA PRO A 134 -14.79 12.10 25.65
C PRO A 134 -15.56 11.39 26.76
N THR A 135 -16.45 12.11 27.43
CA THR A 135 -17.32 11.59 28.51
C THR A 135 -18.77 11.39 28.06
N ASN A 136 -19.14 12.01 26.93
CA ASN A 136 -20.45 11.91 26.32
C ASN A 136 -20.35 12.00 24.78
N VAL A 137 -21.45 11.79 24.07
CA VAL A 137 -21.48 11.77 22.59
C VAL A 137 -21.27 13.17 21.98
N ALA A 138 -21.59 14.25 22.70
CA ALA A 138 -21.34 15.61 22.21
C ALA A 138 -19.84 15.96 22.18
N ASP A 139 -19.03 15.32 23.01
CA ASP A 139 -17.56 15.48 23.02
C ASP A 139 -16.88 14.84 21.79
N LEU A 140 -17.62 14.07 20.98
CA LEU A 140 -17.06 13.35 19.84
C LEU A 140 -16.89 14.27 18.63
N SER A 141 -15.76 14.12 17.95
CA SER A 141 -15.43 14.89 16.75
C SER A 141 -14.99 13.98 15.60
N TYR A 142 -14.88 14.56 14.40
CA TYR A 142 -14.26 13.90 13.25
C TYR A 142 -12.85 13.37 13.60
N ALA A 143 -12.06 14.15 14.38
CA ALA A 143 -10.73 13.76 14.80
C ALA A 143 -10.75 12.50 15.70
N THR A 144 -11.72 12.40 16.61
CA THR A 144 -11.92 11.21 17.46
C THR A 144 -12.20 9.97 16.63
N GLY A 145 -13.08 10.09 15.62
CA GLY A 145 -13.36 8.99 14.70
C GLY A 145 -12.13 8.57 13.89
N ARG A 146 -11.32 9.53 13.45
CA ARG A 146 -10.11 9.28 12.66
C ARG A 146 -9.03 8.57 13.49
N LEU A 147 -8.81 9.02 14.72
CA LEU A 147 -7.88 8.38 15.65
C LEU A 147 -8.36 6.97 16.01
N PHE A 148 -9.66 6.77 16.22
CA PHE A 148 -10.20 5.44 16.46
C PHE A 148 -9.97 4.49 15.27
N HIS A 149 -10.17 4.97 14.04
CA HIS A 149 -9.86 4.19 12.84
C HIS A 149 -8.39 3.78 12.82
N ALA A 150 -7.45 4.72 13.01
CA ALA A 150 -6.02 4.44 13.03
C ALA A 150 -5.64 3.43 14.14
N TRP A 151 -6.13 3.64 15.37
CA TRP A 151 -5.94 2.73 16.49
C TRP A 151 -6.43 1.32 16.19
N LEU A 152 -7.64 1.20 15.64
CA LEU A 152 -8.28 -0.08 15.33
C LEU A 152 -7.47 -0.86 14.29
N MET A 153 -6.87 -0.15 13.33
CA MET A 153 -6.01 -0.76 12.31
C MET A 153 -4.66 -1.20 12.86
N ARG A 154 -4.07 -0.46 13.80
CA ARG A 154 -2.81 -0.84 14.46
C ARG A 154 -2.99 -2.03 15.40
N LYS A 155 -3.99 -1.97 16.29
CA LYS A 155 -4.20 -2.99 17.33
C LYS A 155 -4.74 -4.31 16.78
N HIS A 156 -5.53 -4.25 15.70
CA HIS A 156 -6.16 -5.43 15.10
C HIS A 156 -5.93 -5.48 13.60
N SER A 157 -4.68 -5.37 13.17
CA SER A 157 -4.28 -5.43 11.76
C SER A 157 -4.81 -6.69 11.06
N GLY A 158 -5.43 -6.54 9.87
CA GLY A 158 -5.92 -7.67 9.06
C GLY A 158 -7.22 -8.33 9.55
N ARG A 159 -7.82 -7.86 10.65
CA ARG A 159 -9.08 -8.41 11.16
C ARG A 159 -10.25 -8.03 10.25
N ALA A 160 -10.82 -9.00 9.56
CA ALA A 160 -11.93 -8.82 8.59
C ALA A 160 -13.18 -8.14 9.19
N SER A 161 -13.37 -8.20 10.51
CA SER A 161 -14.51 -7.56 11.19
C SER A 161 -14.32 -6.08 11.48
N ASN A 162 -13.11 -5.50 11.38
CA ASN A 162 -12.86 -4.09 11.78
C ASN A 162 -13.79 -3.10 11.07
N ARG A 163 -14.03 -3.31 9.77
CA ARG A 163 -15.01 -2.54 8.99
C ARG A 163 -16.39 -2.55 9.63
N LYS A 164 -16.85 -3.73 10.07
CA LYS A 164 -18.18 -3.91 10.68
C LYS A 164 -18.23 -3.25 12.06
N LEU A 165 -17.21 -3.45 12.90
CA LEU A 165 -17.11 -2.86 14.23
C LEU A 165 -17.20 -1.32 14.16
N TYR A 166 -16.36 -0.73 13.31
CA TYR A 166 -16.33 0.72 13.10
C TYR A 166 -17.67 1.24 12.53
N SER A 167 -18.24 0.54 11.53
CA SER A 167 -19.50 0.96 10.93
C SER A 167 -20.68 0.89 11.89
N TYR A 168 -20.76 -0.14 12.75
CA TYR A 168 -21.86 -0.25 13.70
C TYR A 168 -21.77 0.79 14.80
N LEU A 169 -20.57 1.08 15.31
CA LEU A 169 -20.36 2.16 16.26
C LEU A 169 -20.76 3.52 15.65
N ARG A 170 -20.25 3.83 14.45
CA ARG A 170 -20.62 5.04 13.69
C ARG A 170 -22.14 5.17 13.56
N ASN A 171 -22.81 4.09 13.15
CA ASN A 171 -24.25 4.12 12.94
C ASN A 171 -25.04 4.27 14.25
N ALA A 172 -24.55 3.74 15.37
CA ALA A 172 -25.15 3.94 16.68
C ALA A 172 -25.07 5.42 17.11
N ILE A 173 -23.91 6.05 16.94
CA ILE A 173 -23.68 7.48 17.21
C ILE A 173 -24.60 8.35 16.34
N LEU A 174 -24.61 8.10 15.02
CA LEU A 174 -25.44 8.88 14.08
C LEU A 174 -26.94 8.68 14.33
N ALA A 175 -27.37 7.48 14.69
CA ALA A 175 -28.77 7.22 15.05
C ALA A 175 -29.18 8.01 16.30
N LEU A 176 -28.29 8.10 17.29
CA LEU A 176 -28.50 8.88 18.50
C LEU A 176 -28.55 10.39 18.19
N GLN A 177 -27.56 10.93 17.48
CA GLN A 177 -27.50 12.36 17.11
C GLN A 177 -28.66 12.77 16.20
N LYS A 178 -29.09 11.91 15.26
CA LYS A 178 -30.25 12.21 14.41
C LYS A 178 -31.54 12.35 15.21
N LYS A 179 -31.69 11.59 16.29
CA LYS A 179 -32.90 11.61 17.12
C LYS A 179 -32.85 12.65 18.24
N HIS A 180 -31.68 12.89 18.82
CA HIS A 180 -31.50 13.68 20.04
C HIS A 180 -30.43 14.77 19.93
N GLY A 181 -30.03 15.17 18.72
CA GLY A 181 -28.88 16.08 18.53
C GLY A 181 -29.08 17.54 18.97
N GLY A 182 -30.29 17.92 19.37
CA GLY A 182 -30.55 19.18 20.07
C GLY A 182 -30.18 19.16 21.56
N SER A 183 -29.76 18.01 22.09
CA SER A 183 -29.36 17.85 23.49
C SER A 183 -27.89 18.21 23.70
N PRO A 184 -27.53 18.96 24.76
CA PRO A 184 -26.15 19.34 25.04
C PRO A 184 -25.23 18.15 25.31
N VAL A 185 -25.78 17.00 25.73
CA VAL A 185 -25.01 15.78 26.04
C VAL A 185 -24.88 14.82 24.85
N VAL A 186 -25.61 15.04 23.76
CA VAL A 186 -25.52 14.23 22.52
C VAL A 186 -24.86 15.02 21.39
N GLY A 187 -25.14 16.31 21.30
CA GLY A 187 -24.59 17.19 20.27
C GLY A 187 -25.18 16.97 18.88
N PRO A 188 -24.94 17.90 17.94
CA PRO A 188 -25.47 17.83 16.58
C PRO A 188 -24.87 16.64 15.81
N VAL A 189 -25.49 16.32 14.66
CA VAL A 189 -24.95 15.30 13.76
C VAL A 189 -23.59 15.77 13.23
N ILE A 190 -22.55 14.97 13.49
CA ILE A 190 -21.19 15.24 13.04
C ILE A 190 -20.87 14.42 11.79
N GLU A 191 -19.96 14.94 10.96
CA GLU A 191 -19.35 14.15 9.91
C GLU A 191 -18.39 13.13 10.53
N TRP A 192 -18.53 11.86 10.14
CA TRP A 192 -17.71 10.78 10.66
C TRP A 192 -16.78 10.24 9.56
N PRO A 193 -15.48 10.02 9.85
CA PRO A 193 -14.53 9.62 8.83
C PRO A 193 -14.90 8.28 8.19
N PRO A 194 -14.52 8.07 6.90
CA PRO A 194 -14.76 6.81 6.21
C PRO A 194 -14.07 5.66 6.96
N GLY A 195 -14.83 4.60 7.24
CA GLY A 195 -14.33 3.47 8.02
C GLY A 195 -13.41 2.54 7.24
N PRO A 196 -12.74 1.62 7.94
CA PRO A 196 -11.77 0.72 7.33
C PRO A 196 -12.38 -0.20 6.28
N ARG A 197 -11.62 -0.52 5.24
CA ARG A 197 -12.04 -1.51 4.22
C ARG A 197 -11.90 -2.94 4.76
N ALA A 198 -12.61 -3.90 4.14
CA ALA A 198 -12.72 -5.28 4.63
C ALA A 198 -11.37 -6.03 4.79
N THR A 199 -10.31 -5.53 4.15
CA THR A 199 -8.93 -6.06 4.17
C THR A 199 -7.91 -4.92 4.24
N GLU A 200 -8.22 -3.84 4.95
CA GLU A 200 -7.24 -2.79 5.15
C GLU A 200 -6.12 -3.33 6.05
N GLN A 201 -4.90 -3.30 5.53
CA GLN A 201 -3.67 -3.44 6.29
C GLN A 201 -2.93 -2.13 6.10
N VAL A 202 -2.24 -1.65 7.13
CA VAL A 202 -1.25 -0.58 6.96
C VAL A 202 -0.25 -1.15 5.96
N SER A 203 -0.23 -0.61 4.74
CA SER A 203 0.61 -1.16 3.68
C SER A 203 2.02 -0.63 3.92
N GLU A 204 2.77 -1.35 4.76
CA GLU A 204 4.16 -0.99 5.04
C GLU A 204 4.97 -1.05 3.76
N SER A 205 5.79 -0.08 3.42
CA SER A 205 6.65 -0.11 2.22
C SER A 205 7.70 -1.21 2.32
N TYR A 206 8.28 -1.58 1.18
CA TYR A 206 9.49 -2.39 1.15
C TYR A 206 10.71 -1.51 1.50
N PRO A 207 11.75 -2.07 2.13
CA PRO A 207 13.01 -1.37 2.32
C PRO A 207 13.59 -0.88 0.97
N GLY A 208 14.29 0.26 0.99
CA GLY A 208 14.93 0.81 -0.21
C GLY A 208 15.92 -0.17 -0.87
N ALA A 209 16.62 -0.99 -0.07
CA ALA A 209 17.50 -2.05 -0.56
C ALA A 209 16.73 -3.11 -1.38
N THR A 210 15.54 -3.51 -0.92
CA THR A 210 14.67 -4.44 -1.66
C THR A 210 14.20 -3.82 -2.97
N LEU A 211 13.79 -2.54 -2.98
CA LEU A 211 13.39 -1.85 -4.21
C LEU A 211 14.54 -1.80 -5.23
N ASN A 212 15.75 -1.47 -4.80
CA ASN A 212 16.93 -1.43 -5.66
C ASN A 212 17.28 -2.82 -6.21
N ALA A 213 17.20 -3.87 -5.37
CA ALA A 213 17.40 -5.24 -5.80
C ALA A 213 16.37 -5.67 -6.85
N LEU A 214 15.09 -5.30 -6.68
CA LEU A 214 14.03 -5.56 -7.66
C LEU A 214 14.32 -4.87 -9.00
N VAL A 215 14.72 -3.60 -8.99
CA VAL A 215 15.08 -2.87 -10.21
C VAL A 215 16.28 -3.52 -10.91
N GLY A 216 17.33 -3.85 -10.15
CA GLY A 216 18.52 -4.51 -10.67
C GLY A 216 18.19 -5.86 -11.32
N ALA A 217 17.44 -6.71 -10.63
CA ALA A 217 16.99 -8.01 -11.12
C ALA A 217 16.11 -7.90 -12.38
N CYS A 218 15.21 -6.92 -12.43
CA CYS A 218 14.42 -6.66 -13.63
C CYS A 218 15.31 -6.29 -14.82
N LEU A 219 16.29 -5.40 -14.62
CA LEU A 219 17.20 -4.98 -15.68
C LEU A 219 18.11 -6.11 -16.15
N GLU A 220 18.61 -6.96 -15.25
CA GLU A 220 19.39 -8.15 -15.61
C GLU A 220 18.59 -9.09 -16.52
N ASP A 221 17.36 -9.43 -16.11
CA ASP A 221 16.48 -10.31 -16.89
C ASP A 221 16.07 -9.68 -18.22
N ILE A 222 15.68 -8.40 -18.23
CA ILE A 222 15.29 -7.68 -19.45
C ILE A 222 16.45 -7.62 -20.44
N LYS A 223 17.67 -7.29 -19.97
CA LYS A 223 18.88 -7.26 -20.82
C LYS A 223 19.13 -8.62 -21.46
N TYR A 224 19.08 -9.68 -20.66
CA TYR A 224 19.25 -11.05 -21.15
C TYR A 224 18.20 -11.40 -22.20
N VAL A 225 16.92 -11.17 -21.91
CA VAL A 225 15.82 -11.51 -22.81
C VAL A 225 15.89 -10.71 -24.12
N ILE A 226 16.18 -9.40 -24.05
CA ILE A 226 16.35 -8.55 -25.23
C ILE A 226 17.50 -9.06 -26.11
N ASP A 227 18.66 -9.33 -25.51
CA ASP A 227 19.82 -9.86 -26.25
C ASP A 227 19.49 -11.19 -26.93
N LYS A 228 18.97 -12.15 -26.16
CA LYS A 228 18.68 -13.50 -26.67
C LYS A 228 17.62 -13.50 -27.75
N MET A 229 16.48 -12.83 -27.57
CA MET A 229 15.40 -12.85 -28.58
C MET A 229 15.73 -12.00 -29.82
N SER A 230 16.52 -10.93 -29.68
CA SER A 230 16.87 -10.06 -30.81
C SER A 230 17.95 -10.68 -31.70
N SER A 231 18.95 -11.34 -31.11
CA SER A 231 20.07 -11.94 -31.84
C SER A 231 19.80 -13.37 -32.32
N PHE A 232 18.75 -14.02 -31.80
CA PHE A 232 18.49 -15.44 -32.01
C PHE A 232 18.51 -15.87 -33.48
N LEU A 233 17.68 -15.28 -34.36
CA LEU A 233 17.60 -15.71 -35.77
C LEU A 233 18.93 -15.53 -36.52
N ALA A 234 19.67 -14.45 -36.23
CA ALA A 234 20.97 -14.19 -36.84
C ALA A 234 22.04 -15.17 -36.38
N GLN A 235 22.01 -15.58 -35.10
CA GLN A 235 22.92 -16.58 -34.54
C GLN A 235 22.54 -17.99 -35.04
N LEU A 236 21.24 -18.29 -35.12
CA LEU A 236 20.71 -19.56 -35.61
C LEU A 236 21.13 -19.82 -37.06
N GLY A 237 21.09 -18.80 -37.94
CA GLY A 237 21.53 -18.92 -39.33
C GLY A 237 23.03 -19.20 -39.51
N ARG A 238 23.85 -19.03 -38.46
CA ARG A 238 25.28 -19.37 -38.46
C ARG A 238 25.54 -20.77 -37.90
N ALA A 239 24.57 -21.36 -37.20
CA ALA A 239 24.69 -22.67 -36.60
C ALA A 239 24.35 -23.77 -37.62
N ALA A 240 25.23 -24.75 -37.77
CA ALA A 240 24.94 -25.92 -38.58
C ALA A 240 23.91 -26.82 -37.85
N PRO A 241 22.87 -27.33 -38.53
CA PRO A 241 22.01 -28.36 -37.96
C PRO A 241 22.80 -29.65 -37.73
N PHE A 242 22.32 -30.50 -36.83
CA PHE A 242 22.79 -31.89 -36.74
C PHE A 242 22.63 -32.63 -38.07
N VAL A 243 23.64 -33.42 -38.41
CA VAL A 243 23.66 -34.35 -39.54
C VAL A 243 23.68 -35.78 -39.00
N ASP A 244 23.20 -36.79 -39.75
CA ASP A 244 23.09 -38.16 -39.25
C ASP A 244 24.41 -38.80 -38.79
N ASN A 245 25.53 -38.33 -39.33
CA ASN A 245 26.89 -38.75 -38.95
C ASN A 245 27.48 -38.02 -37.74
N ASP A 246 26.79 -37.00 -37.20
CA ASP A 246 27.20 -36.39 -35.93
C ASP A 246 27.04 -37.45 -34.82
N GLY A 247 28.14 -37.78 -34.15
CA GLY A 247 28.23 -38.86 -33.15
C GLY A 247 27.26 -38.74 -31.96
N VAL A 248 27.40 -39.64 -30.98
CA VAL A 248 26.50 -39.70 -29.81
C VAL A 248 26.69 -38.47 -28.90
N LEU A 249 25.55 -37.89 -28.47
CA LEU A 249 25.51 -36.66 -27.66
C LEU A 249 26.09 -36.82 -26.25
N VAL A 250 26.88 -35.82 -25.83
CA VAL A 250 27.19 -35.50 -24.43
C VAL A 250 25.98 -34.81 -23.82
N ASN A 251 25.49 -35.32 -22.69
CA ASN A 251 24.58 -34.58 -21.81
C ASN A 251 25.27 -34.36 -20.47
N VAL A 252 25.77 -33.14 -20.25
CA VAL A 252 26.63 -32.76 -19.10
C VAL A 252 25.90 -32.92 -17.75
N ARG A 253 24.58 -33.08 -17.72
CA ARG A 253 23.80 -33.21 -16.47
C ARG A 253 23.48 -34.65 -16.03
N SER A 254 23.76 -35.65 -16.86
CA SER A 254 23.58 -37.06 -16.48
C SER A 254 24.93 -37.75 -16.39
N SER A 255 25.30 -38.23 -15.19
CA SER A 255 26.55 -38.97 -14.95
C SER A 255 26.69 -40.26 -15.79
N ARG A 256 25.60 -40.76 -16.40
CA ARG A 256 25.58 -42.05 -17.11
C ARG A 256 26.01 -42.01 -18.58
N TYR A 257 26.08 -40.84 -19.22
CA TYR A 257 26.35 -40.72 -20.67
C TYR A 257 27.56 -39.81 -20.98
N ARG A 258 28.66 -39.97 -20.23
CA ARG A 258 29.97 -39.33 -20.49
C ARG A 258 30.73 -40.02 -21.64
N ALA A 259 30.09 -40.24 -22.79
CA ALA A 259 30.81 -40.69 -23.99
C ALA A 259 31.23 -39.48 -24.84
N LYS A 260 32.46 -39.53 -25.38
CA LYS A 260 33.21 -38.48 -26.09
C LYS A 260 32.42 -37.84 -27.26
N SER A 261 31.75 -36.71 -27.03
CA SER A 261 31.41 -35.76 -28.11
C SER A 261 32.52 -34.72 -28.22
N SER A 262 32.88 -34.32 -29.43
CA SER A 262 33.78 -33.19 -29.70
C SER A 262 33.10 -31.83 -29.54
N LEU A 263 31.77 -31.78 -29.39
CA LEU A 263 31.00 -30.54 -29.28
C LEU A 263 30.87 -30.10 -27.81
N THR A 264 31.01 -28.79 -27.59
CA THR A 264 30.67 -28.14 -26.33
C THR A 264 29.16 -28.13 -26.09
N SER A 265 28.74 -27.89 -24.83
CA SER A 265 27.31 -27.78 -24.49
C SER A 265 26.61 -26.69 -25.31
N VAL A 266 27.26 -25.54 -25.49
CA VAL A 266 26.71 -24.39 -26.22
C VAL A 266 26.57 -24.71 -27.71
N GLU A 267 27.59 -25.33 -28.32
CA GLU A 267 27.50 -25.77 -29.72
C GLU A 267 26.38 -26.80 -29.91
N SER A 268 26.27 -27.77 -29.00
CA SER A 268 25.20 -28.76 -29.04
C SER A 268 23.81 -28.13 -28.95
N GLU A 269 23.64 -27.10 -28.12
CA GLU A 269 22.38 -26.37 -28.03
C GLU A 269 22.07 -25.65 -29.34
N TRP A 270 23.02 -24.90 -29.90
CA TRP A 270 22.83 -24.19 -31.17
C TRP A 270 22.51 -25.13 -32.34
N ARG A 271 23.20 -26.27 -32.45
CA ARG A 271 22.90 -27.28 -33.47
C ARG A 271 21.50 -27.85 -33.30
N ALA A 272 21.08 -28.14 -32.06
CA ALA A 272 19.75 -28.65 -31.76
C ALA A 272 18.66 -27.65 -32.15
N MET A 273 18.86 -26.37 -31.83
CA MET A 273 17.94 -25.30 -32.21
C MET A 273 17.87 -25.14 -33.73
N ALA A 274 19.01 -25.20 -34.43
CA ALA A 274 19.07 -25.11 -35.89
C ALA A 274 18.37 -26.30 -36.56
N THR A 275 18.59 -27.52 -36.07
CA THR A 275 17.87 -28.71 -36.54
C THR A 275 16.36 -28.58 -36.34
N ALA A 276 15.91 -28.17 -35.13
CA ALA A 276 14.49 -28.02 -34.85
C ALA A 276 13.84 -26.95 -35.75
N TYR A 277 14.51 -25.82 -35.93
CA TYR A 277 14.02 -24.74 -36.80
C TYR A 277 13.97 -25.15 -38.28
N ASN A 278 14.97 -25.89 -38.78
CA ASN A 278 14.98 -26.33 -40.17
C ASN A 278 13.88 -27.36 -40.48
N ILE A 279 13.59 -28.27 -39.54
CA ILE A 279 12.52 -29.25 -39.70
C ILE A 279 11.15 -28.59 -39.53
N HIS A 280 11.04 -27.64 -38.58
CA HIS A 280 9.77 -27.04 -38.17
C HIS A 280 9.90 -25.51 -38.01
N PRO A 281 9.99 -24.74 -39.11
CA PRO A 281 10.31 -23.30 -39.07
C PRO A 281 9.21 -22.45 -38.45
N THR A 282 7.97 -22.92 -38.49
CA THR A 282 6.81 -22.24 -37.92
C THR A 282 6.52 -22.65 -36.48
N TRP A 283 7.30 -23.55 -35.87
CA TRP A 283 6.99 -24.09 -34.54
C TRP A 283 7.38 -23.13 -33.39
N PRO A 284 6.58 -23.05 -32.31
CA PRO A 284 5.28 -23.68 -32.14
C PRO A 284 4.11 -22.82 -32.61
N LEU A 285 4.29 -21.50 -32.69
CA LEU A 285 3.17 -20.56 -32.86
C LEU A 285 2.53 -20.58 -34.25
N GLY A 286 3.24 -20.91 -35.31
CA GLY A 286 2.67 -21.00 -36.65
C GLY A 286 2.02 -22.36 -36.98
N MET A 287 2.08 -23.34 -36.08
CA MET A 287 1.47 -24.66 -36.28
C MET A 287 0.09 -24.75 -35.63
N PRO A 288 -0.88 -25.50 -36.19
CA PRO A 288 -2.11 -25.87 -35.51
C PRO A 288 -1.83 -26.56 -34.16
N LEU A 289 -2.72 -26.39 -33.18
CA LEU A 289 -2.52 -26.91 -31.82
C LEU A 289 -2.37 -28.44 -31.79
N GLU A 290 -3.14 -29.16 -32.62
CA GLU A 290 -3.11 -30.62 -32.72
C GLU A 290 -1.76 -31.10 -33.23
N GLU A 291 -1.25 -30.48 -34.30
CA GLU A 291 0.05 -30.79 -34.87
C GLU A 291 1.18 -30.46 -33.88
N ALA A 292 1.18 -29.25 -33.30
CA ALA A 292 2.18 -28.82 -32.32
C ALA A 292 2.24 -29.72 -31.07
N THR A 293 1.11 -30.31 -30.70
CA THR A 293 1.00 -31.28 -29.62
C THR A 293 1.71 -32.59 -29.97
N MET A 294 1.52 -33.06 -31.20
CA MET A 294 2.02 -34.34 -31.72
C MET A 294 3.53 -34.33 -31.98
N THR A 295 4.07 -33.28 -32.61
CA THR A 295 5.48 -33.16 -33.09
C THR A 295 6.56 -33.46 -32.03
N PHE A 296 6.21 -33.43 -30.74
CA PHE A 296 7.09 -33.87 -29.66
C PHE A 296 6.36 -34.61 -28.53
N SER A 297 5.34 -35.41 -28.85
CA SER A 297 4.66 -36.27 -27.88
C SER A 297 5.52 -37.51 -27.55
N MET A 298 5.20 -38.21 -26.45
CA MET A 298 5.83 -39.49 -26.11
C MET A 298 5.32 -40.65 -27.00
N GLU A 299 4.20 -40.45 -27.71
CA GLU A 299 3.57 -41.47 -28.56
C GLU A 299 4.26 -41.54 -29.92
N GLU A 300 4.59 -40.40 -30.53
CA GLU A 300 5.44 -40.33 -31.72
C GLU A 300 6.84 -40.89 -31.43
N GLN A 301 7.35 -40.69 -30.21
CA GLN A 301 8.60 -41.31 -29.74
C GLN A 301 8.51 -42.84 -29.74
N ARG A 302 7.38 -43.43 -29.34
CA ARG A 302 7.17 -44.90 -29.38
C ARG A 302 7.07 -45.42 -30.82
N ALA A 303 6.49 -44.65 -31.74
CA ALA A 303 6.44 -44.99 -33.16
C ALA A 303 7.82 -44.86 -33.86
N MET A 304 8.63 -43.88 -33.47
CA MET A 304 9.98 -43.63 -34.02
C MET A 304 11.11 -44.43 -33.36
N TYR A 305 10.82 -45.36 -32.44
CA TYR A 305 11.84 -46.14 -31.72
C TYR A 305 12.68 -47.08 -32.62
N GLN A 306 12.43 -47.11 -33.94
CA GLN A 306 13.23 -47.82 -34.93
C GLN A 306 14.57 -47.15 -35.32
N GLY A 307 15.00 -46.07 -34.65
CA GLY A 307 16.37 -45.57 -34.85
C GLY A 307 16.79 -44.45 -33.89
N MET A 308 17.55 -44.78 -32.84
CA MET A 308 18.09 -43.83 -31.84
C MET A 308 19.14 -42.83 -32.37
N GLN A 309 19.37 -42.76 -33.68
CA GLN A 309 20.53 -42.12 -34.34
C GLN A 309 20.19 -40.99 -35.33
N SER A 310 18.92 -40.61 -35.52
CA SER A 310 18.57 -39.51 -36.42
C SER A 310 18.92 -38.12 -35.84
N ALA A 311 19.20 -37.15 -36.72
CA ALA A 311 19.43 -35.76 -36.35
C ALA A 311 18.29 -35.16 -35.50
N HIS A 312 17.05 -35.54 -35.80
CA HIS A 312 15.86 -35.15 -35.04
C HIS A 312 15.90 -35.69 -33.59
N GLY A 313 16.25 -36.98 -33.41
CA GLY A 313 16.38 -37.59 -32.09
C GLY A 313 17.50 -36.95 -31.24
N ARG A 314 18.62 -36.55 -31.87
CA ARG A 314 19.68 -35.78 -31.21
C ARG A 314 19.20 -34.39 -30.78
N ALA A 315 18.60 -33.63 -31.69
CA ALA A 315 18.07 -32.30 -31.39
C ALA A 315 17.08 -32.32 -30.22
N ARG A 316 16.16 -33.29 -30.20
CA ARG A 316 15.19 -33.47 -29.10
C ARG A 316 15.85 -33.71 -27.75
N ARG A 317 16.86 -34.59 -27.67
CA ARG A 317 17.58 -34.87 -26.40
C ARG A 317 18.28 -33.63 -25.84
N ALA A 318 18.92 -32.86 -26.71
CA ALA A 318 19.53 -31.59 -26.33
C ALA A 318 18.46 -30.58 -25.85
N ILE A 319 17.36 -30.41 -26.59
CA ILE A 319 16.25 -29.52 -26.21
C ILE A 319 15.65 -29.90 -24.85
N GLN A 320 15.53 -31.18 -24.51
CA GLN A 320 15.01 -31.61 -23.20
C GLN A 320 15.91 -31.20 -22.02
N ALA A 321 17.20 -30.97 -22.25
CA ALA A 321 18.16 -30.56 -21.23
C ALA A 321 18.46 -29.06 -21.22
N MET A 322 17.98 -28.31 -22.23
CA MET A 322 18.22 -26.87 -22.37
C MET A 322 17.71 -26.06 -21.18
N SER A 323 18.38 -24.93 -20.96
CA SER A 323 17.93 -23.88 -20.04
C SER A 323 17.98 -22.53 -20.72
N PHE A 324 16.99 -21.68 -20.42
CA PHE A 324 16.97 -20.30 -20.87
C PHE A 324 16.98 -19.37 -19.67
N GLY A 325 17.97 -18.49 -19.59
CA GLY A 325 18.16 -17.52 -18.51
C GLY A 325 19.64 -17.34 -18.21
N PRO A 326 20.02 -16.32 -17.42
CA PRO A 326 21.38 -16.21 -16.90
C PRO A 326 21.77 -17.49 -16.13
N GLN A 327 23.06 -17.84 -16.14
CA GLN A 327 23.56 -19.03 -15.47
C GLN A 327 23.24 -18.98 -13.96
N GLY A 328 22.61 -20.04 -13.44
CA GLY A 328 22.17 -20.10 -12.04
C GLY A 328 20.89 -19.30 -11.73
N LYS A 329 20.31 -18.64 -12.74
CA LYS A 329 19.04 -17.90 -12.68
C LYS A 329 18.16 -18.25 -13.87
N GLU A 330 17.98 -19.54 -14.12
CA GLU A 330 17.21 -20.01 -15.26
C GLU A 330 15.73 -19.57 -15.17
N MET A 331 15.17 -19.14 -16.30
CA MET A 331 13.76 -18.74 -16.43
C MET A 331 12.87 -19.87 -16.92
N SER A 332 13.41 -20.74 -17.76
CA SER A 332 12.71 -21.90 -18.31
C SER A 332 13.68 -23.03 -18.62
N HIS A 333 13.13 -24.24 -18.69
CA HIS A 333 13.88 -25.47 -18.95
C HIS A 333 13.19 -26.32 -20.02
N GLY A 334 13.98 -27.18 -20.65
CA GLY A 334 13.50 -28.12 -21.65
C GLY A 334 12.97 -27.41 -22.90
N GLN A 335 11.86 -27.90 -23.44
CA GLN A 335 11.22 -27.32 -24.63
C GLN A 335 10.83 -25.84 -24.47
N ASN A 336 10.42 -25.43 -23.27
CA ASN A 336 10.09 -24.01 -23.04
C ASN A 336 11.32 -23.11 -23.10
N ALA A 337 12.52 -23.63 -22.82
CA ALA A 337 13.76 -22.87 -23.00
C ALA A 337 13.98 -22.54 -24.47
N TYR A 338 13.82 -23.52 -25.36
CA TYR A 338 13.83 -23.30 -26.81
C TYR A 338 12.77 -22.27 -27.23
N PHE A 339 11.53 -22.42 -26.78
CA PHE A 339 10.46 -21.48 -27.14
C PHE A 339 10.69 -20.05 -26.64
N SER A 340 11.40 -19.89 -25.52
CA SER A 340 11.70 -18.58 -24.93
C SER A 340 12.61 -17.72 -25.83
N HIS A 341 13.23 -18.31 -26.86
CA HIS A 341 13.94 -17.56 -27.90
C HIS A 341 13.01 -16.89 -28.94
N PHE A 342 11.80 -17.42 -29.13
CA PHE A 342 10.84 -16.94 -30.13
C PHE A 342 9.73 -16.10 -29.52
N ALA A 343 9.21 -16.51 -28.37
CA ALA A 343 8.08 -15.91 -27.70
C ALA A 343 8.33 -15.83 -26.19
N PHE A 344 7.64 -14.92 -25.51
CA PHE A 344 7.77 -14.84 -24.07
C PHE A 344 7.18 -16.08 -23.38
N SER A 345 7.82 -16.53 -22.31
CA SER A 345 7.20 -17.30 -21.24
C SER A 345 6.72 -16.36 -20.12
N ALA A 346 5.91 -16.84 -19.19
CA ALA A 346 5.51 -16.03 -18.02
C ALA A 346 6.74 -15.50 -17.24
N ALA A 347 7.77 -16.33 -17.09
CA ALA A 347 8.97 -16.02 -16.32
C ALA A 347 9.90 -15.01 -17.02
N SER A 348 9.86 -14.94 -18.36
CA SER A 348 10.61 -13.96 -19.15
C SER A 348 9.81 -12.67 -19.40
N LEU A 349 8.47 -12.72 -19.38
CA LEU A 349 7.60 -11.54 -19.53
C LEU A 349 7.43 -10.76 -18.23
N TYR A 350 7.33 -11.45 -17.10
CA TYR A 350 7.08 -10.84 -15.80
C TYR A 350 8.06 -9.71 -15.42
N PRO A 351 9.38 -9.81 -15.68
CA PRO A 351 10.33 -8.71 -15.44
C PRO A 351 9.95 -7.41 -16.16
N PHE A 352 9.39 -7.49 -17.37
CA PHE A 352 8.92 -6.32 -18.14
C PHE A 352 7.72 -5.66 -17.46
N ILE A 353 6.75 -6.46 -17.01
CA ILE A 353 5.56 -5.98 -16.28
C ILE A 353 5.99 -5.30 -14.98
N LEU A 354 6.83 -5.98 -14.19
CA LEU A 354 7.33 -5.46 -12.91
C LEU A 354 8.16 -4.19 -13.11
N PHE A 355 9.01 -4.15 -14.14
CA PHE A 355 9.80 -2.97 -14.47
C PHE A 355 8.93 -1.78 -14.85
N VAL A 356 7.92 -1.97 -15.70
CA VAL A 356 6.95 -0.92 -16.05
C VAL A 356 6.22 -0.47 -14.80
N GLN A 357 5.78 -1.39 -13.94
CA GLN A 357 5.10 -1.06 -12.69
C GLN A 357 5.98 -0.19 -11.75
N ILE A 358 7.24 -0.55 -11.57
CA ILE A 358 8.18 0.20 -10.72
C ILE A 358 8.51 1.58 -11.32
N ASN A 359 8.78 1.64 -12.62
CA ASN A 359 9.19 2.89 -13.28
C ASN A 359 8.03 3.85 -13.54
N THR A 360 6.79 3.37 -13.61
CA THR A 360 5.59 4.22 -13.72
C THR A 360 5.01 4.57 -12.35
N GLY A 361 5.11 3.66 -11.38
CA GLY A 361 4.40 3.74 -10.09
C GLY A 361 2.92 3.40 -10.21
N TRP A 362 2.49 2.83 -11.35
CA TRP A 362 1.09 2.46 -11.58
C TRP A 362 0.69 1.23 -10.75
N ASN A 363 -0.62 1.05 -10.54
CA ASN A 363 -1.12 -0.23 -10.04
C ASN A 363 -1.01 -1.29 -11.15
N LEU A 364 -1.01 -2.56 -10.75
CA LEU A 364 -0.93 -3.68 -11.69
C LEU A 364 -2.05 -3.65 -12.74
N GLU A 365 -3.27 -3.27 -12.36
CA GLU A 365 -4.41 -3.13 -13.27
C GLU A 365 -4.12 -2.18 -14.43
N SER A 366 -3.54 -0.99 -14.16
CA SER A 366 -3.20 -0.03 -15.22
C SER A 366 -2.00 -0.46 -16.05
N VAL A 367 -1.10 -1.30 -15.53
CA VAL A 367 -0.04 -1.89 -16.38
C VAL A 367 -0.65 -2.93 -17.32
N LEU A 368 -1.52 -3.80 -16.80
CA LEU A 368 -2.14 -4.88 -17.57
C LEU A 368 -3.18 -4.40 -18.59
N SER A 369 -3.69 -3.17 -18.47
CA SER A 369 -4.63 -2.58 -19.45
C SER A 369 -3.96 -2.01 -20.70
N LEU A 370 -2.62 -1.95 -20.75
CA LEU A 370 -1.91 -1.63 -21.99
C LEU A 370 -2.20 -2.72 -23.04
N SER A 371 -2.60 -2.30 -24.23
CA SER A 371 -3.07 -3.18 -25.31
C SER A 371 -2.31 -2.92 -26.62
N LEU A 372 -2.62 -3.75 -27.63
CA LEU A 372 -2.15 -3.56 -29.00
C LEU A 372 -3.23 -2.85 -29.85
N PRO A 373 -2.85 -1.96 -30.78
CA PRO A 373 -1.50 -1.45 -31.03
C PRO A 373 -1.05 -0.50 -29.92
N LEU A 374 0.24 -0.52 -29.59
CA LEU A 374 0.77 0.29 -28.49
C LEU A 374 0.68 1.79 -28.79
N ASP A 375 0.64 2.18 -30.08
CA ASP A 375 0.48 3.58 -30.51
C ASP A 375 -0.79 4.25 -29.97
N SER A 376 -1.83 3.47 -29.70
CA SER A 376 -3.07 3.99 -29.08
C SER A 376 -2.87 4.49 -27.64
N HIS A 377 -1.74 4.13 -27.03
CA HIS A 377 -1.37 4.50 -25.67
C HIS A 377 -0.26 5.56 -25.62
N ILE A 378 0.26 6.05 -26.74
CA ILE A 378 1.46 6.89 -26.77
C ILE A 378 1.16 8.20 -27.48
N GLU A 379 1.44 9.31 -26.81
CA GLU A 379 1.43 10.65 -27.42
C GLU A 379 2.84 11.25 -27.40
N SER A 380 3.14 12.08 -28.39
CA SER A 380 4.30 12.96 -28.37
C SER A 380 4.19 13.96 -27.22
N ASP A 381 5.28 14.15 -26.51
CA ASP A 381 5.36 15.23 -25.55
C ASP A 381 5.44 16.57 -26.29
N LEU A 382 4.58 17.51 -25.92
CA LEU A 382 4.50 18.84 -26.55
C LEU A 382 5.67 19.75 -26.17
N VAL A 383 6.38 19.43 -25.08
CA VAL A 383 7.45 20.26 -24.51
C VAL A 383 8.84 19.76 -24.90
N ASP A 384 9.02 18.45 -25.07
CA ASP A 384 10.33 17.85 -25.36
C ASP A 384 10.20 16.67 -26.32
N GLU A 385 10.72 16.82 -27.54
CA GLU A 385 10.67 15.82 -28.60
C GLU A 385 11.38 14.50 -28.23
N HIS A 386 12.29 14.52 -27.24
CA HIS A 386 12.97 13.32 -26.77
C HIS A 386 12.11 12.50 -25.79
N TYR A 387 10.98 13.02 -25.35
CA TYR A 387 10.04 12.35 -24.46
C TYR A 387 8.74 11.98 -25.18
N CYS A 388 8.01 11.07 -24.54
CA CYS A 388 6.63 10.76 -24.89
C CYS A 388 5.84 10.51 -23.62
N ILE A 389 4.53 10.66 -23.73
CA ILE A 389 3.59 10.39 -22.65
C ILE A 389 2.88 9.08 -22.98
N ILE A 390 2.95 8.14 -22.04
CA ILE A 390 2.23 6.86 -22.13
C ILE A 390 1.00 6.95 -21.26
N TYR A 391 -0.16 6.62 -21.81
CA TYR A 391 -1.44 6.60 -21.12
C TYR A 391 -1.94 5.18 -20.89
N SER A 392 -2.59 5.01 -19.75
CA SER A 392 -3.36 3.81 -19.46
C SER A 392 -4.59 4.17 -18.63
N SER A 393 -5.46 3.21 -18.38
CA SER A 393 -6.69 3.42 -17.62
C SER A 393 -6.79 2.45 -16.44
N LYS A 394 -7.59 2.83 -15.44
CA LYS A 394 -8.02 1.92 -14.38
C LYS A 394 -9.38 1.36 -14.77
N GLN A 395 -9.45 0.08 -15.14
CA GLN A 395 -10.70 -0.58 -15.56
C GLN A 395 -11.86 -0.34 -14.57
N ARG A 396 -11.61 -0.34 -13.26
CA ARG A 396 -12.65 -0.13 -12.23
C ARG A 396 -13.18 1.30 -12.14
N THR A 397 -12.39 2.30 -12.52
CA THR A 397 -12.74 3.72 -12.32
C THR A 397 -12.78 4.55 -13.61
N GLY A 398 -12.36 3.99 -14.74
CA GLY A 398 -12.21 4.70 -16.01
C GLY A 398 -11.14 5.81 -16.02
N LYS A 399 -10.53 6.12 -14.88
CA LYS A 399 -9.55 7.20 -14.76
C LYS A 399 -8.27 6.89 -15.54
N ALA A 400 -7.86 7.85 -16.35
CA ALA A 400 -6.58 7.82 -17.05
C ALA A 400 -5.42 8.02 -16.06
N VAL A 401 -4.32 7.34 -16.32
CA VAL A 401 -3.01 7.55 -15.70
C VAL A 401 -2.00 7.80 -16.81
N SER A 402 -1.03 8.66 -16.55
CA SER A 402 0.00 9.00 -17.53
C SER A 402 1.39 8.87 -16.95
N HIS A 403 2.36 8.58 -17.82
CA HIS A 403 3.76 8.50 -17.46
C HIS A 403 4.63 9.05 -18.59
N ARG A 404 5.44 10.05 -18.26
CA ARG A 404 6.41 10.65 -19.15
C ARG A 404 7.69 9.82 -19.17
N THR A 405 8.15 9.41 -20.34
CA THR A 405 9.38 8.60 -20.51
C THR A 405 10.20 9.08 -21.69
N ASN A 406 11.51 8.90 -21.61
CA ASN A 406 12.45 9.27 -22.67
C ASN A 406 12.52 8.19 -23.76
N ARG A 407 12.45 8.60 -25.04
CA ARG A 407 12.53 7.72 -26.21
C ARG A 407 13.96 7.21 -26.49
N LYS A 408 14.98 7.97 -26.10
CA LYS A 408 16.40 7.65 -26.29
C LYS A 408 16.95 6.71 -25.22
N SER A 409 16.35 6.67 -24.02
CA SER A 409 16.83 5.81 -22.93
C SER A 409 16.70 4.31 -23.31
N PRO A 410 17.81 3.55 -23.35
CA PRO A 410 17.83 2.16 -23.85
C PRO A 410 16.90 1.23 -23.08
N TYR A 411 16.74 1.47 -21.77
CA TYR A 411 15.84 0.72 -20.88
C TYR A 411 14.73 1.61 -20.31
N GLY A 412 14.36 2.69 -21.01
CA GLY A 412 13.18 3.48 -20.68
C GLY A 412 11.89 2.69 -20.91
N VAL A 413 10.82 3.06 -20.19
CA VAL A 413 9.51 2.36 -20.27
C VAL A 413 9.02 2.27 -21.73
N TYR A 414 9.18 3.33 -22.52
CA TYR A 414 8.85 3.34 -23.94
C TYR A 414 9.55 2.22 -24.73
N ARG A 415 10.88 2.11 -24.61
CA ARG A 415 11.65 1.10 -25.36
C ARG A 415 11.35 -0.31 -24.90
N VAL A 416 11.16 -0.50 -23.59
CA VAL A 416 10.77 -1.78 -23.00
C VAL A 416 9.42 -2.24 -23.57
N LEU A 417 8.42 -1.35 -23.61
CA LEU A 417 7.10 -1.68 -24.18
C LEU A 417 7.16 -1.91 -25.69
N ARG A 418 7.92 -1.10 -26.44
CA ARG A 418 8.13 -1.30 -27.88
C ARG A 418 8.81 -2.63 -28.20
N PHE A 419 9.75 -3.05 -27.36
CA PHE A 419 10.34 -4.38 -27.50
C PHE A 419 9.30 -5.48 -27.29
N VAL A 420 8.46 -5.38 -26.25
CA VAL A 420 7.37 -6.34 -26.01
C VAL A 420 6.41 -6.38 -27.20
N GLU A 421 5.95 -5.21 -27.67
CA GLU A 421 5.09 -5.10 -28.86
C GLU A 421 5.74 -5.76 -30.09
N LYS A 422 7.02 -5.47 -30.37
CA LYS A 422 7.75 -6.04 -31.51
C LYS A 422 7.83 -7.56 -31.44
N MET A 423 8.13 -8.13 -30.27
CA MET A 423 8.26 -9.58 -30.11
C MET A 423 6.89 -10.28 -30.18
N VAL A 424 5.84 -9.64 -29.68
CA VAL A 424 4.48 -10.17 -29.71
C VAL A 424 3.89 -10.10 -31.12
N THR A 425 4.05 -8.98 -31.82
CA THR A 425 3.49 -8.77 -33.17
C THR A 425 4.24 -9.53 -34.27
N ARG A 426 5.47 -10.03 -34.00
CA ARG A 426 6.20 -10.95 -34.89
C ARG A 426 5.37 -12.21 -35.22
N HIS A 427 4.50 -12.61 -34.30
CA HIS A 427 3.66 -13.80 -34.46
C HIS A 427 2.20 -13.44 -34.80
N SER A 428 1.93 -12.24 -35.34
CA SER A 428 0.56 -11.80 -35.65
C SER A 428 -0.16 -12.67 -36.68
N SER A 429 0.59 -13.36 -37.55
CA SER A 429 0.07 -14.33 -38.52
C SER A 429 -0.21 -15.72 -37.92
N SER A 430 0.14 -15.95 -36.66
CA SER A 430 -0.14 -17.20 -35.95
C SER A 430 -1.64 -17.37 -35.75
N PRO A 431 -2.20 -18.59 -35.92
CA PRO A 431 -3.58 -18.89 -35.54
C PRO A 431 -3.84 -18.74 -34.03
N HIS A 432 -2.79 -18.71 -33.21
CA HIS A 432 -2.88 -18.60 -31.74
C HIS A 432 -2.70 -17.18 -31.23
N PHE A 433 -2.38 -16.23 -32.10
CA PHE A 433 -2.18 -14.82 -31.71
C PHE A 433 -3.43 -14.29 -31.01
N LEU A 434 -3.23 -13.48 -29.96
CA LEU A 434 -4.33 -12.84 -29.23
C LEU A 434 -4.42 -11.36 -29.61
N PRO A 435 -5.34 -10.95 -30.51
CA PRO A 435 -5.48 -9.56 -30.92
C PRO A 435 -5.82 -8.66 -29.74
N GLY A 436 -5.23 -7.46 -29.72
CA GLY A 436 -5.46 -6.48 -28.65
C GLY A 436 -4.79 -6.80 -27.31
N GLN A 437 -4.09 -7.92 -27.16
CA GLN A 437 -3.40 -8.27 -25.91
C GLN A 437 -1.89 -8.00 -26.01
N LEU A 438 -1.36 -7.07 -25.22
CA LEU A 438 0.09 -6.81 -25.18
C LEU A 438 0.84 -7.87 -24.36
N TRP A 439 0.30 -8.24 -23.20
CA TRP A 439 0.95 -9.11 -22.21
C TRP A 439 0.69 -10.60 -22.45
N GLN A 440 0.91 -11.06 -23.67
CA GLN A 440 0.72 -12.45 -24.08
C GLN A 440 2.02 -13.27 -24.02
N PHE A 441 1.90 -14.54 -23.63
CA PHE A 441 3.02 -15.47 -23.46
C PHE A 441 2.61 -16.91 -23.77
N LEU A 442 3.60 -17.74 -24.06
CA LEU A 442 3.46 -19.18 -24.26
C LEU A 442 3.53 -19.90 -22.89
N PRO A 443 2.45 -20.56 -22.43
CA PRO A 443 2.49 -21.36 -21.24
C PRO A 443 3.30 -22.64 -21.46
N VAL A 444 3.66 -23.32 -20.37
CA VAL A 444 4.39 -24.59 -20.47
C VAL A 444 3.55 -25.63 -21.22
N LYS A 445 4.18 -26.52 -21.99
CA LYS A 445 3.50 -27.59 -22.77
C LYS A 445 2.36 -28.28 -22.01
N ASN A 446 2.60 -28.73 -20.78
CA ASN A 446 1.57 -29.40 -19.98
C ASN A 446 0.33 -28.53 -19.73
N LEU A 447 0.50 -27.21 -19.65
CA LEU A 447 -0.59 -26.27 -19.45
C LEU A 447 -1.30 -25.97 -20.78
N TRP A 448 -0.60 -25.83 -21.91
CA TRP A 448 -1.26 -25.74 -23.23
C TRP A 448 -2.16 -26.94 -23.47
N MET A 449 -1.75 -28.13 -23.00
CA MET A 449 -2.47 -29.39 -23.24
C MET A 449 -3.76 -29.42 -22.45
N LYS A 450 -3.69 -28.85 -21.25
CA LYS A 450 -4.82 -28.76 -20.32
C LYS A 450 -5.81 -27.68 -20.72
N THR A 451 -5.33 -26.53 -21.21
CA THR A 451 -6.18 -25.38 -21.54
C THR A 451 -6.66 -25.37 -22.99
N GLY A 452 -6.05 -26.17 -23.86
CA GLY A 452 -6.33 -26.15 -25.30
C GLY A 452 -5.88 -24.85 -25.98
N THR A 453 -4.90 -24.14 -25.41
CA THR A 453 -4.43 -22.84 -25.91
C THR A 453 -2.91 -22.71 -25.85
N MET A 454 -2.28 -22.29 -26.96
CA MET A 454 -0.82 -22.12 -27.04
C MET A 454 -0.33 -20.75 -26.59
N LEU A 455 -1.18 -19.72 -26.67
CA LEU A 455 -0.90 -18.40 -26.10
C LEU A 455 -1.97 -18.05 -25.08
N THR A 456 -1.56 -17.35 -24.04
CA THR A 456 -2.44 -16.80 -23.01
C THR A 456 -1.96 -15.44 -22.58
N SER A 457 -2.83 -14.67 -21.92
CA SER A 457 -2.52 -13.32 -21.42
C SER A 457 -2.30 -13.34 -19.91
N VAL A 458 -1.45 -12.45 -19.42
CA VAL A 458 -1.19 -12.31 -17.98
C VAL A 458 -2.42 -11.72 -17.28
N THR A 459 -2.98 -12.47 -16.33
CA THR A 459 -4.08 -12.03 -15.48
C THR A 459 -3.60 -11.68 -14.07
N SER A 460 -4.34 -10.79 -13.39
CA SER A 460 -4.00 -10.35 -12.03
C SER A 460 -3.89 -11.50 -11.02
N GLY A 461 -4.69 -12.57 -11.18
CA GLY A 461 -4.67 -13.75 -10.32
C GLY A 461 -3.40 -14.59 -10.41
N ALA A 462 -2.69 -14.56 -11.54
CA ALA A 462 -1.48 -15.35 -11.76
C ALA A 462 -0.18 -14.63 -11.32
N ILE A 463 -0.23 -13.31 -11.14
CA ILE A 463 0.93 -12.48 -10.78
C ILE A 463 1.62 -12.89 -9.48
N PRO A 464 0.91 -13.26 -8.39
CA PRO A 464 1.58 -13.72 -7.16
C PRO A 464 2.53 -14.89 -7.41
N LEU A 465 2.15 -15.86 -8.24
CA LEU A 465 2.99 -17.01 -8.59
C LEU A 465 4.26 -16.58 -9.34
N TYR A 466 4.11 -15.68 -10.32
CA TYR A 466 5.25 -15.17 -11.09
C TYR A 466 6.18 -14.34 -10.22
N SER A 467 5.64 -13.55 -9.30
CA SER A 467 6.40 -12.78 -8.33
C SER A 467 7.22 -13.67 -7.38
N ALA A 468 6.63 -14.76 -6.86
CA ALA A 468 7.32 -15.69 -5.99
C ALA A 468 8.51 -16.36 -6.70
N THR A 469 8.28 -16.76 -7.95
CA THR A 469 9.29 -17.41 -8.80
C THR A 469 10.44 -16.44 -9.08
N PHE A 470 10.13 -15.19 -9.40
CA PHE A 470 11.13 -14.14 -9.63
C PHE A 470 11.96 -13.82 -8.38
N LEU A 471 11.31 -13.66 -7.21
CA LEU A 471 12.00 -13.43 -5.94
C LEU A 471 12.94 -14.58 -5.58
N THR A 472 12.49 -15.81 -5.76
CA THR A 472 13.29 -17.01 -5.49
C THR A 472 14.49 -17.08 -6.41
N ARG A 473 14.29 -16.84 -7.72
CA ARG A 473 15.35 -16.86 -8.74
C ARG A 473 16.46 -15.85 -8.47
N HIS A 474 16.12 -14.68 -7.94
CA HIS A 474 17.08 -13.61 -7.64
C HIS A 474 17.50 -13.56 -6.16
N ALA A 475 17.06 -14.52 -5.35
CA ALA A 475 17.33 -14.57 -3.90
C ALA A 475 17.02 -13.25 -3.17
N ILE A 476 15.93 -12.57 -3.56
CA ILE A 476 15.57 -11.26 -2.99
C ILE A 476 14.76 -11.50 -1.70
N PRO A 477 15.26 -11.08 -0.53
CA PRO A 477 14.55 -11.26 0.73
C PRO A 477 13.37 -10.30 0.81
N VAL A 478 12.21 -10.86 1.17
CA VAL A 478 11.02 -10.08 1.50
C VAL A 478 10.55 -10.54 2.88
N HIS A 479 10.64 -9.66 3.87
CA HIS A 479 10.21 -9.95 5.24
C HIS A 479 8.69 -10.16 5.29
N THR A 480 8.28 -11.42 5.31
CA THR A 480 6.89 -11.87 5.46
C THR A 480 6.90 -13.19 6.21
N ASP A 481 5.87 -13.46 7.03
CA ASP A 481 5.70 -14.76 7.71
C ASP A 481 5.24 -15.89 6.76
N ALA A 482 5.04 -15.58 5.47
CA ALA A 482 4.56 -16.52 4.49
C ALA A 482 5.67 -17.49 4.03
N ARG A 483 5.35 -18.78 3.97
CA ARG A 483 6.26 -19.85 3.47
C ARG A 483 6.77 -19.60 2.04
N ARG A 484 6.02 -18.85 1.23
CA ARG A 484 6.43 -18.39 -0.10
C ARG A 484 6.14 -16.89 -0.21
N PRO A 485 7.15 -16.02 -0.05
CA PRO A 485 6.94 -14.59 -0.15
C PRO A 485 6.51 -14.21 -1.56
N VAL A 486 5.56 -13.28 -1.65
CA VAL A 486 5.05 -12.73 -2.90
C VAL A 486 5.15 -11.21 -2.86
N LEU A 487 5.28 -10.59 -4.05
CA LEU A 487 5.21 -9.13 -4.13
C LEU A 487 3.75 -8.69 -4.11
N GLU A 488 3.44 -7.82 -3.16
CA GLU A 488 2.15 -7.16 -3.09
C GLU A 488 2.16 -5.89 -3.93
N SER A 489 1.32 -5.85 -4.96
CA SER A 489 1.24 -4.69 -5.86
C SER A 489 0.92 -3.38 -5.12
N ARG A 490 0.16 -3.42 -4.01
CA ARG A 490 -0.15 -2.24 -3.20
C ARG A 490 1.10 -1.73 -2.48
N ARG A 491 1.82 -2.64 -1.82
CA ARG A 491 3.06 -2.37 -1.10
C ARG A 491 4.16 -1.83 -2.01
N LEU A 492 4.32 -2.43 -3.19
CA LEU A 492 5.28 -1.98 -4.19
C LEU A 492 5.01 -0.53 -4.63
N ARG A 493 3.74 -0.19 -4.84
CA ARG A 493 3.33 1.17 -5.22
C ARG A 493 3.66 2.20 -4.13
N THR A 494 3.35 1.88 -2.87
CA THR A 494 3.73 2.73 -1.72
C THR A 494 5.24 2.96 -1.66
N THR A 495 6.01 1.90 -1.92
CA THR A 495 7.48 1.95 -1.90
C THR A 495 8.03 2.88 -2.97
N VAL A 496 7.58 2.73 -4.21
CA VAL A 496 8.01 3.57 -5.35
C VAL A 496 7.67 5.04 -5.11
N GLN A 497 6.48 5.30 -4.57
CA GLN A 497 6.05 6.65 -4.23
C GLN A 497 6.94 7.27 -3.15
N THR A 498 7.26 6.53 -2.11
CA THR A 498 8.18 6.98 -1.06
C THR A 498 9.56 7.30 -1.65
N ALA A 499 10.06 6.46 -2.54
CA ALA A 499 11.33 6.69 -3.23
C ALA A 499 11.30 7.95 -4.13
N ARG A 500 10.19 8.22 -4.83
CA ARG A 500 10.03 9.45 -5.63
C ARG A 500 9.93 10.70 -4.78
N ARG A 501 9.25 10.63 -3.64
CA ARG A 501 9.25 11.71 -2.64
C ARG A 501 10.66 11.97 -2.12
N ARG A 502 11.51 10.94 -1.94
CA ARG A 502 12.95 11.11 -1.61
C ARG A 502 13.71 11.88 -2.71
N GLN A 503 13.29 11.76 -3.96
CA GLN A 503 13.89 12.43 -5.11
C GLN A 503 13.37 13.86 -5.34
N GLY A 504 12.43 14.35 -4.52
CA GLY A 504 11.99 15.75 -4.53
C GLY A 504 10.65 16.04 -5.22
N LEU A 505 9.88 15.03 -5.62
CA LEU A 505 8.54 15.22 -6.19
C LEU A 505 7.51 15.60 -5.12
N SER A 506 6.71 16.64 -5.38
CA SER A 506 5.63 17.09 -4.49
C SER A 506 4.45 16.11 -4.46
N ILE A 507 3.59 16.21 -3.43
CA ILE A 507 2.39 15.36 -3.29
C ILE A 507 1.43 15.60 -4.47
N ASP A 508 1.28 16.84 -4.93
CA ASP A 508 0.39 17.21 -6.02
C ASP A 508 0.89 16.68 -7.37
N GLN A 509 2.20 16.75 -7.62
CA GLN A 509 2.82 16.14 -8.80
C GLN A 509 2.63 14.61 -8.82
N MET A 510 2.71 13.98 -7.64
CA MET A 510 2.44 12.55 -7.49
C MET A 510 0.96 12.20 -7.70
N GLN A 511 0.04 13.07 -7.30
CA GLN A 511 -1.41 12.90 -7.47
C GLN A 511 -1.79 12.83 -8.96
N GLY A 512 -1.26 13.76 -9.76
CA GLY A 512 -1.47 13.81 -11.22
C GLY A 512 -0.96 12.56 -11.93
N LEU A 513 0.26 12.11 -11.62
CA LEU A 513 0.87 10.89 -12.19
C LEU A 513 0.10 9.60 -11.85
N GLN A 514 -0.72 9.63 -10.80
CA GLN A 514 -1.44 8.46 -10.29
C GLN A 514 -2.96 8.50 -10.54
N GLY A 515 -3.48 9.57 -11.14
CA GLY A 515 -4.91 9.74 -11.44
C GLY A 515 -5.78 9.73 -10.17
N HIS A 516 -5.31 10.37 -9.09
CA HIS A 516 -6.08 10.58 -7.86
C HIS A 516 -6.82 11.93 -7.95
N ALA A 517 -8.07 11.97 -7.48
CA ALA A 517 -8.88 13.21 -7.54
C ALA A 517 -8.71 14.09 -6.29
N ASP A 518 -8.09 13.58 -5.24
CA ASP A 518 -8.00 14.26 -3.94
C ASP A 518 -6.65 13.96 -3.27
N VAL A 519 -6.03 15.01 -2.70
CA VAL A 519 -4.76 14.97 -1.95
C VAL A 519 -4.90 14.04 -0.75
N ASP A 520 -6.08 14.02 -0.11
CA ASP A 520 -6.31 13.24 1.11
C ASP A 520 -6.30 11.73 0.86
N THR A 521 -6.67 11.27 -0.34
CA THR A 521 -6.52 9.84 -0.69
C THR A 521 -5.05 9.39 -0.81
N THR A 522 -4.13 10.35 -0.87
CA THR A 522 -2.67 10.16 -0.99
C THR A 522 -1.93 10.48 0.32
N SER A 523 -2.59 11.04 1.33
CA SER A 523 -2.08 11.23 2.70
C SER A 523 -2.55 10.10 3.64
N VAL A 524 -3.85 9.76 3.58
CA VAL A 524 -4.55 8.83 4.50
C VAL A 524 -4.02 7.39 4.49
N HIS A 525 -3.36 6.96 3.41
CA HIS A 525 -2.82 5.61 3.31
C HIS A 525 -1.29 5.52 3.51
N TYR A 526 -0.58 6.65 3.63
CA TYR A 526 0.85 6.69 3.29
C TYR A 526 1.75 7.51 4.24
N ASP A 527 1.19 8.32 5.15
CA ASP A 527 2.01 9.13 6.06
C ASP A 527 2.38 8.43 7.40
N ASP A 528 1.82 7.24 7.64
CA ASP A 528 2.01 6.42 8.86
C ASP A 528 2.75 5.09 8.59
N ASP A 529 3.56 5.04 7.53
CA ASP A 529 4.38 3.88 7.17
C ASP A 529 5.84 4.06 7.64
N VAL A 530 6.55 2.96 7.91
CA VAL A 530 7.98 2.90 8.25
C VAL A 530 8.82 3.69 7.23
N GLY A 531 8.53 3.56 5.93
CA GLY A 531 9.24 4.32 4.89
C GLY A 531 8.99 5.83 4.91
N ALA A 532 7.77 6.25 5.28
CA ALA A 532 7.41 7.65 5.46
C ALA A 532 7.99 8.21 6.77
N THR A 533 8.08 7.39 7.81
CA THR A 533 8.76 7.72 9.06
C THR A 533 10.26 7.84 8.85
N GLU A 534 10.86 6.96 8.05
CA GLU A 534 12.27 7.04 7.65
C GLU A 534 12.54 8.28 6.78
N LEU A 535 11.62 8.63 5.87
CA LEU A 535 11.68 9.87 5.08
C LEU A 535 11.61 11.10 6.00
N LYS A 536 10.64 11.15 6.91
CA LYS A 536 10.51 12.22 7.91
C LYS A 536 11.79 12.32 8.74
N ASN A 537 12.31 11.20 9.23
CA ASN A 537 13.55 11.16 10.01
C ASN A 537 14.78 11.60 9.21
N GLN A 538 14.91 11.21 7.94
CA GLN A 538 16.00 11.67 7.07
C GLN A 538 15.90 13.15 6.72
N GLN A 539 14.70 13.65 6.43
CA GLN A 539 14.45 15.08 6.23
C GLN A 539 14.75 15.88 7.50
N ILE A 540 14.31 15.38 8.66
CA ILE A 540 14.61 15.97 9.97
C ILE A 540 16.11 15.96 10.23
N ARG A 541 16.84 14.87 9.93
CA ARG A 541 18.31 14.81 10.06
C ARG A 541 19.01 15.80 9.14
N LYS A 542 18.59 15.92 7.87
CA LYS A 542 19.12 16.93 6.94
C LYS A 542 18.82 18.36 7.40
N LEU A 543 17.63 18.61 7.93
CA LEU A 543 17.29 19.89 8.54
C LEU A 543 18.17 20.16 9.78
N GLN A 544 18.37 19.16 10.63
CA GLN A 544 19.22 19.26 11.82
C GLN A 544 20.67 19.57 11.44
N GLU A 545 21.23 18.90 10.43
CA GLU A 545 22.59 19.16 9.93
C GLU A 545 22.72 20.57 9.37
N ARG A 546 21.74 21.04 8.58
CA ARG A 546 21.69 22.43 8.09
C ARG A 546 21.59 23.41 9.24
N HIS A 547 20.71 23.16 10.21
CA HIS A 547 20.55 24.05 11.35
C HIS A 547 21.77 24.07 12.28
N VAL A 548 22.49 22.96 12.44
CA VAL A 548 23.77 22.97 13.16
C VAL A 548 24.79 23.88 12.46
N ALA A 549 24.80 23.92 11.12
CA ALA A 549 25.62 24.86 10.37
C ALA A 549 25.11 26.31 10.51
N ASP A 550 23.80 26.52 10.40
CA ASP A 550 23.16 27.83 10.54
C ASP A 550 23.37 28.43 11.93
N PHE A 551 23.17 27.66 13.01
CA PHE A 551 23.38 28.13 14.39
C PHE A 551 24.83 28.52 14.65
N ARG A 552 25.79 27.82 14.02
CA ARG A 552 27.21 28.24 14.04
C ARG A 552 27.43 29.57 13.32
N SER A 553 26.65 29.86 12.26
CA SER A 553 26.72 31.11 11.52
C SER A 553 25.98 32.28 12.18
N TYR A 554 24.94 32.01 12.98
CA TYR A 554 24.11 33.02 13.66
C TYR A 554 24.56 33.37 15.09
N HIS A 555 25.82 33.08 15.42
CA HIS A 555 26.45 33.37 16.72
C HIS A 555 25.81 32.73 17.99
N ALA A 556 24.76 31.93 17.85
CA ALA A 556 24.15 31.21 18.95
C ALA A 556 25.04 30.06 19.46
N ARG A 557 25.12 29.88 20.79
CA ARG A 557 25.96 28.84 21.40
C ARG A 557 25.20 27.52 21.50
N LEU A 558 25.74 26.45 20.92
CA LEU A 558 25.19 25.10 21.10
C LEU A 558 25.80 24.45 22.36
N ALA A 559 24.96 23.95 23.27
CA ALA A 559 25.41 23.15 24.40
C ALA A 559 25.93 21.79 23.91
N GLN A 560 27.21 21.50 24.09
CA GLN A 560 27.84 20.23 23.68
C GLN A 560 28.16 19.31 24.85
N SER A 561 28.48 19.89 26.01
CA SER A 561 28.90 19.18 27.22
C SER A 561 27.77 18.85 28.20
N ALA A 562 26.55 19.35 27.98
CA ALA A 562 25.39 19.19 28.87
C ALA A 562 24.11 18.80 28.12
N THR A 563 23.30 17.92 28.71
CA THR A 563 22.04 17.42 28.12
C THR A 563 20.79 18.08 28.72
N LEU A 564 19.66 18.05 27.99
CA LEU A 564 18.36 18.50 28.53
C LEU A 564 17.91 17.69 29.75
N GLN A 565 18.32 16.43 29.88
CA GLN A 565 17.99 15.59 31.02
C GLN A 565 18.71 16.08 32.28
N GLU A 566 20.01 16.35 32.19
CA GLU A 566 20.81 16.92 33.28
C GLU A 566 20.26 18.26 33.76
N LEU A 567 19.84 19.14 32.84
CA LEU A 567 19.19 20.41 33.19
C LEU A 567 17.90 20.19 33.98
N ARG A 568 17.06 19.23 33.57
CA ARG A 568 15.79 18.92 34.26
C ARG A 568 16.02 18.36 35.64
N GLU A 569 16.99 17.47 35.79
CA GLU A 569 17.36 16.88 37.08
C GLU A 569 17.91 17.94 38.03
N ALA A 570 18.79 18.82 37.55
CA ALA A 570 19.33 19.93 38.33
C ALA A 570 18.22 20.91 38.79
N VAL A 571 17.30 21.30 37.91
CA VAL A 571 16.19 22.21 38.25
C VAL A 571 15.16 21.55 39.19
N ARG A 572 14.97 20.22 39.11
CA ARG A 572 14.10 19.49 40.04
C ARG A 572 14.71 19.39 41.43
N GLY A 573 16.03 19.25 41.54
CA GLY A 573 16.75 19.20 42.80
C GLY A 573 16.78 20.52 43.58
N THR A 574 16.62 21.66 42.91
CA THR A 574 16.73 23.01 43.53
C THR A 574 15.38 23.63 43.91
N ARG A 575 14.28 22.86 43.97
CA ARG A 575 12.89 23.33 44.20
C ARG A 575 12.67 24.21 45.45
N HIS A 576 13.66 24.39 46.33
CA HIS A 576 13.55 25.11 47.59
C HIS A 576 14.47 26.35 47.75
N VAL A 577 15.33 26.70 46.78
CA VAL A 577 16.24 27.86 46.92
C VAL A 577 16.35 28.64 45.60
N ARG A 578 15.89 29.90 45.59
CA ARG A 578 15.80 30.76 44.38
C ARG A 578 17.14 31.22 43.78
N GLN A 579 18.28 30.99 44.43
CA GLN A 579 19.59 31.53 44.01
C GLN A 579 20.71 30.48 44.00
N GLN A 580 20.43 29.25 43.58
CA GLN A 580 21.45 28.21 43.46
C GLN A 580 22.03 28.14 42.03
N HIS A 581 23.36 28.06 41.94
CA HIS A 581 24.08 27.78 40.69
C HIS A 581 23.87 26.30 40.28
N LEU A 582 23.28 26.09 39.12
CA LEU A 582 23.18 24.81 38.42
C LEU A 582 24.53 24.51 37.77
N ARG A 583 25.18 23.42 38.20
CA ARG A 583 26.36 22.85 37.53
C ARG A 583 25.89 21.73 36.61
N LEU A 584 26.12 21.88 35.30
CA LEU A 584 25.70 20.92 34.27
C LEU A 584 26.91 20.45 33.46
N GLY A 585 26.84 19.24 32.91
CA GLY A 585 27.91 18.68 32.09
C GLY A 585 29.07 18.07 32.87
N ARG A 586 30.12 17.70 32.15
CA ARG A 586 31.28 16.96 32.69
C ARG A 586 32.17 17.85 33.56
N ALA A 587 32.92 17.23 34.48
CA ALA A 587 33.76 17.93 35.46
C ALA A 587 34.87 18.81 34.84
N ASP A 588 35.28 18.50 33.61
CA ASP A 588 36.30 19.15 32.80
C ASP A 588 35.79 20.36 31.99
N ASP A 589 34.48 20.49 31.78
CA ASP A 589 33.85 21.64 31.11
C ASP A 589 32.45 21.93 31.71
N PRO A 590 32.38 22.40 32.96
CA PRO A 590 31.12 22.60 33.65
C PRO A 590 30.39 23.84 33.14
N LEU A 591 29.15 23.66 32.72
CA LEU A 591 28.24 24.74 32.39
C LEU A 591 27.58 25.27 33.68
N HIS A 592 27.89 26.52 34.03
CA HIS A 592 27.33 27.21 35.18
C HIS A 592 26.14 28.08 34.77
N LEU A 593 24.94 27.69 35.17
CA LEU A 593 23.71 28.46 34.95
C LEU A 593 23.03 28.76 36.28
N THR A 594 22.27 29.85 36.38
CA THR A 594 21.33 30.08 37.48
C THR A 594 19.91 29.74 37.01
N GLN A 595 18.98 29.53 37.95
CA GLN A 595 17.59 29.23 37.59
C GLN A 595 16.94 30.35 36.74
N ASP A 596 17.31 31.62 36.98
CA ASP A 596 16.82 32.77 36.22
C ASP A 596 17.37 32.85 34.79
N GLN A 597 18.47 32.15 34.53
CA GLN A 597 19.08 32.01 33.22
C GLN A 597 18.44 30.89 32.39
N VAL A 598 17.43 30.16 32.88
CA VAL A 598 16.78 29.09 32.11
C VAL A 598 15.50 29.60 31.46
N THR A 599 15.41 29.55 30.13
CA THR A 599 14.21 30.00 29.42
C THR A 599 13.20 28.85 29.31
N HIS A 600 12.02 29.06 29.90
CA HIS A 600 10.93 28.08 29.87
C HIS A 600 10.13 28.22 28.57
N LEU A 601 10.08 27.17 27.76
CA LEU A 601 9.08 27.06 26.71
C LEU A 601 7.99 26.11 27.16
N MET A 602 6.73 26.53 26.99
CA MET A 602 5.60 25.62 27.12
C MET A 602 5.34 25.00 25.76
N SER A 603 5.46 23.67 25.66
CA SER A 603 4.85 22.94 24.55
C SER A 603 3.36 22.71 24.87
N PRO A 604 2.53 22.36 23.87
CA PRO A 604 1.15 21.91 24.10
C PRO A 604 1.02 20.68 25.02
N VAL A 605 2.13 19.98 25.30
CA VAL A 605 2.23 18.79 26.17
C VAL A 605 2.87 19.13 27.53
N GLY A 606 3.19 20.41 27.81
CA GLY A 606 3.79 20.88 29.06
C GLY A 606 5.15 21.60 28.90
N GLN A 607 5.69 22.09 30.02
CA GLN A 607 6.95 22.85 30.09
C GLN A 607 8.14 22.02 29.58
N THR A 608 8.76 22.48 28.51
CA THR A 608 9.94 21.88 27.87
C THR A 608 11.06 22.91 27.80
N TYR A 609 12.19 22.65 28.46
CA TYR A 609 13.39 23.49 28.34
C TYR A 609 13.99 23.34 26.94
N ILE A 610 14.16 24.43 26.21
CA ILE A 610 14.65 24.42 24.81
C ILE A 610 15.91 25.29 24.65
N ALA A 611 16.06 26.33 25.47
CA ALA A 611 17.28 27.15 25.54
C ALA A 611 17.48 27.73 26.95
N ALA A 612 18.72 28.08 27.28
CA ALA A 612 19.07 28.89 28.45
C ALA A 612 19.67 30.23 27.98
N CYS A 613 19.45 31.30 28.72
CA CYS A 613 20.02 32.62 28.51
C CYS A 613 21.06 32.93 29.58
N THR A 614 22.34 33.04 29.21
CA THR A 614 23.42 33.36 30.17
C THR A 614 23.35 34.80 30.66
N ASP A 615 22.76 35.72 29.90
CA ASP A 615 22.57 37.11 30.31
C ASP A 615 21.37 37.73 29.59
N ALA A 616 20.26 37.88 30.30
CA ALA A 616 19.03 38.45 29.75
C ALA A 616 19.02 39.99 29.80
N LEU A 617 19.98 40.64 30.48
CA LEU A 617 20.05 42.10 30.59
C LEU A 617 20.88 42.73 29.47
N ALA A 618 21.70 41.93 28.78
CA ALA A 618 22.53 42.35 27.66
C ALA A 618 22.34 41.44 26.42
N PRO A 619 21.13 41.41 25.81
CA PRO A 619 20.89 40.65 24.58
C PRO A 619 21.78 41.15 23.42
N THR A 620 22.34 40.23 22.64
CA THR A 620 23.26 40.55 21.53
C THR A 620 22.70 40.24 20.14
N TRP A 621 21.41 39.94 20.04
CA TRP A 621 20.80 39.68 18.74
C TRP A 621 20.67 40.97 17.89
N PRO A 622 20.73 40.89 16.55
CA PRO A 622 20.77 42.08 15.70
C PRO A 622 19.57 43.03 15.91
N GLY A 623 19.86 44.28 16.31
CA GLY A 623 18.84 45.30 16.57
C GLY A 623 18.28 45.29 17.98
N ALA A 624 18.83 44.50 18.92
CA ALA A 624 18.34 44.39 20.30
C ALA A 624 18.21 45.74 21.01
N GLU A 625 19.11 46.67 20.74
CA GLU A 625 19.14 48.03 21.28
C GLU A 625 17.89 48.85 20.96
N LYS A 626 17.12 48.47 19.92
CA LYS A 626 15.86 49.13 19.55
C LYS A 626 14.65 48.62 20.31
N PHE A 627 14.75 47.45 20.92
CA PHE A 627 13.61 46.73 21.52
C PHE A 627 13.79 46.45 23.02
N VAL A 628 15.02 46.49 23.53
CA VAL A 628 15.33 46.26 24.95
C VAL A 628 16.15 47.44 25.45
N SER A 629 15.60 48.17 26.42
CA SER A 629 16.28 49.31 27.03
C SER A 629 17.47 48.85 27.86
N ALA A 630 18.48 49.70 28.04
CA ALA A 630 19.66 49.36 28.84
C ALA A 630 19.26 48.99 30.28
N GLY A 631 19.62 47.78 30.73
CA GLY A 631 19.26 47.23 32.05
C GLY A 631 17.89 46.56 32.12
N GLU A 632 17.12 46.53 31.03
CA GLU A 632 15.85 45.82 30.96
C GLU A 632 16.04 44.34 30.59
N ARG A 633 15.26 43.44 31.20
CA ARG A 633 15.33 42.00 30.92
C ARG A 633 14.68 41.68 29.58
N CYS A 634 15.46 41.14 28.64
CA CYS A 634 15.01 40.67 27.34
C CYS A 634 13.94 39.56 27.47
N ARG A 635 12.77 39.78 26.86
CA ARG A 635 11.64 38.82 26.81
C ARG A 635 11.39 38.24 25.41
N PHE A 636 12.22 38.59 24.42
CA PHE A 636 12.06 38.21 23.02
C PHE A 636 12.62 36.81 22.73
N PHE A 637 11.91 35.78 23.19
CA PHE A 637 12.33 34.38 23.02
C PHE A 637 12.56 33.99 21.54
N ASN A 638 11.73 34.50 20.62
CA ASN A 638 11.84 34.24 19.18
C ASN A 638 13.15 34.78 18.57
N ARG A 639 13.91 35.61 19.29
CA ARG A 639 15.21 36.13 18.87
C ARG A 639 16.39 35.39 19.52
N CYS A 640 16.14 34.43 20.43
CA CYS A 640 17.21 33.68 21.11
C CYS A 640 18.08 32.87 20.14
N SER A 641 17.55 32.43 19.00
CA SER A 641 18.33 31.71 17.97
C SER A 641 19.42 32.56 17.28
N MET A 642 19.40 33.88 17.49
CA MET A 642 20.33 34.85 16.90
C MET A 642 21.11 35.62 17.98
N CYS A 643 21.13 35.10 19.22
CA CYS A 643 21.71 35.76 20.38
C CYS A 643 22.84 34.90 20.97
N ASP A 644 24.04 35.47 21.08
CA ASP A 644 25.24 34.82 21.64
C ASP A 644 25.11 34.52 23.13
N ARG A 645 24.21 35.24 23.82
CA ARG A 645 23.84 34.98 25.21
C ARG A 645 22.87 33.80 25.34
N ALA A 646 22.32 33.29 24.25
CA ALA A 646 21.47 32.11 24.26
C ALA A 646 22.27 30.83 24.02
N LEU A 647 21.96 29.82 24.82
CA LEU A 647 22.53 28.49 24.78
C LEU A 647 21.43 27.49 24.40
N ILE A 648 21.56 26.86 23.23
CA ILE A 648 20.59 25.92 22.69
C ILE A 648 21.09 24.49 22.90
N PHE A 649 20.25 23.64 23.49
CA PHE A 649 20.58 22.23 23.71
C PHE A 649 20.40 21.43 22.43
N LYS A 650 21.31 20.49 22.16
CA LYS A 650 21.30 19.68 20.93
C LYS A 650 20.02 18.85 20.79
N GLU A 651 19.46 18.38 21.90
CA GLU A 651 18.20 17.62 21.94
C GLU A 651 16.96 18.49 21.68
N ALA A 652 17.10 19.82 21.73
CA ALA A 652 16.04 20.77 21.41
C ALA A 652 15.94 21.07 19.90
N LEU A 653 17.00 20.81 19.13
CA LEU A 653 17.05 21.04 17.68
C LEU A 653 15.91 20.37 16.88
N PRO A 654 15.49 19.10 17.16
CA PRO A 654 14.35 18.50 16.47
C PRO A 654 13.05 19.31 16.63
N TRP A 655 12.84 19.92 17.80
CA TRP A 655 11.63 20.69 18.11
C TRP A 655 11.64 22.05 17.44
N VAL A 656 12.80 22.71 17.42
CA VAL A 656 12.99 23.98 16.71
C VAL A 656 12.82 23.78 15.20
N ALA A 657 13.45 22.74 14.63
CA ALA A 657 13.32 22.38 13.22
C ALA A 657 11.87 22.05 12.83
N ARG A 658 11.17 21.27 13.66
CA ARG A 658 9.76 20.93 13.44
C ARG A 658 8.87 22.17 13.49
N ARG A 659 9.07 23.06 14.47
CA ARG A 659 8.26 24.27 14.61
C ARG A 659 8.44 25.25 13.45
N ILE A 660 9.67 25.41 12.93
CA ILE A 660 9.93 26.25 11.76
C ILE A 660 9.23 25.67 10.53
N ARG A 661 9.36 24.36 10.29
CA ARG A 661 8.63 23.69 9.20
C ARG A 661 7.12 23.86 9.33
N ASP A 662 6.56 23.67 10.52
CA ASP A 662 5.13 23.86 10.76
C ASP A 662 4.71 25.32 10.47
N LEU A 663 5.56 26.31 10.80
CA LEU A 663 5.31 27.72 10.49
C LEU A 663 5.42 28.04 8.99
N ASP A 664 6.36 27.42 8.27
CA ASP A 664 6.50 27.58 6.82
C ASP A 664 5.35 26.90 6.07
N ASP A 665 4.93 25.71 6.50
CA ASP A 665 3.75 25.03 5.97
C ASP A 665 2.48 25.86 6.23
N LEU A 666 2.35 26.49 7.40
CA LEU A 666 1.24 27.41 7.69
C LEU A 666 1.28 28.69 6.85
N ARG A 667 2.47 29.24 6.54
CA ARG A 667 2.63 30.40 5.64
C ARG A 667 2.21 30.08 4.20
N LEU A 668 2.33 28.83 3.76
CA LEU A 668 1.86 28.39 2.45
C LEU A 668 0.34 28.22 2.38
N ILE A 669 -0.32 28.06 3.54
CA ILE A 669 -1.77 27.84 3.65
C ILE A 669 -2.53 29.15 3.89
N ILE A 670 -1.91 30.12 4.55
CA ILE A 670 -2.50 31.43 4.82
C ILE A 670 -2.22 32.35 3.62
N PRO A 671 -3.25 32.84 2.87
CA PRO A 671 -3.02 33.81 1.81
C PRO A 671 -2.37 35.05 2.41
N ALA A 672 -1.31 35.55 1.77
CA ALA A 672 -0.65 36.77 2.21
C ALA A 672 -1.68 37.91 2.24
N PRO A 673 -1.71 38.74 3.31
CA PRO A 673 -2.49 39.97 3.26
C PRO A 673 -1.92 40.88 2.17
N GLU A 674 -2.81 41.46 1.38
CA GLU A 674 -2.48 42.48 0.35
C GLU A 674 -1.77 43.70 0.94
#